data_AF-A0A9P0Q2F1-F1
#
_entry.id   AF-A0A9P0Q2F1-F1
#
_cell.length_a   1.000
_cell.length_b   1.000
_cell.length_c   1.000
_cell.angle_alpha   90.00
_cell.angle_beta   90.00
_cell.angle_gamma   90.00
#
_symmetry.space_group_name_H-M   'P 1'
#
loop_
_entity.id
_entity.type
_entity.pdbx_description
1 polymer ?
#
loop_
_entity_poly.entity_id
_entity_poly.type
_entity_poly.pdbx_seq_one_letter_code
_entity_poly.pdbx_strand_id
1 'polypeptide(L)'
;MEDYFLHALTETGLESYTLRYGHQMCRNFDVVDNVNAACPPVTDSICLVGLRPFLGVEQILLAENHLVLLANSEISPAHSVSSNSSSNASFLTLYNLELPAPKMIFNDISIVANVHRFTSVQTYCHLMSEAHMILRMVVLLKKWCLTDENVKLVVPVKLNNDDVIETYRTSCALLGDHFIMCNNENEYSLAIPYYKMARVLPHEVLRRIKKIQEQSGNQSTKGLMYYLKKTLLEINSGVDADRLFGPNSKQNFSEAIFELLEVHGYEDLPNLILKSRIIREYSTDKLISILSNRISEKSPRLAEKYLALAILYIQKCNTNSAKENIENISQQSLCDLLLENYNLVFETTYSPQSKSKGVTTFSELTILLITVCPELLCTIFVTLVIDKKVINLHKLLKVFIEYLPSSIGNDCNFASVVLQKTLENYFERYFSKPENIDLSKIIYERGAGEAVKLLVRSYLSQLQILQMKEQQSSKDGRYVATNENNDKYTFDEDDDLNKDRHQEKLGYNHISQTYFEEQKKKPKGSYLFSNFRYEYLDKMPPFQIDITSKLYETSVEDYPVKQEWQPNEEADLVLKKLQALLCSQVVPKQVMTEVNTYLSVNENLRGSESLMSIIMGTNDAILLLIDACPQCLLQFGKDRFCRTDEWKFLIATVQRRILRLSQNGDLKRVCFFHKKILKDILTHVASSMTLEQLMQVFPQRFSTTNIDSNKESSDILEKAEYLDRDADLLNEIQTYEPYIMICKETMHANQINKLITTTGQQLLCSLNL
;
A
#
# COMPACT_ATOMS: atom_id res chain seq x y z
N MET A 1 -53.99 -6.13 29.05
CA MET A 1 -54.04 -6.84 27.75
C MET A 1 -53.05 -7.97 27.82
N GLU A 2 -53.36 -9.10 27.18
CA GLU A 2 -52.40 -10.20 27.06
C GLU A 2 -51.34 -9.83 26.02
N ASP A 3 -50.13 -10.38 26.16
CA ASP A 3 -48.98 -10.02 25.33
C ASP A 3 -48.98 -10.67 23.93
N TYR A 4 -49.83 -11.67 23.68
CA TYR A 4 -49.72 -12.52 22.47
C TYR A 4 -51.03 -12.72 21.72
N PHE A 5 -52.17 -12.67 22.42
CA PHE A 5 -53.48 -12.90 21.84
C PHE A 5 -54.44 -11.72 22.04
N LEU A 6 -55.31 -11.56 21.05
CA LEU A 6 -56.54 -10.80 21.15
C LEU A 6 -57.70 -11.77 21.35
N HIS A 7 -58.33 -11.71 22.51
CA HIS A 7 -59.60 -12.38 22.74
C HIS A 7 -60.75 -11.47 22.29
N ALA A 8 -61.48 -11.90 21.28
CA ALA A 8 -62.61 -11.19 20.71
C ALA A 8 -63.90 -11.94 21.03
N LEU A 9 -64.90 -11.21 21.51
CA LEU A 9 -66.27 -11.72 21.60
C LEU A 9 -66.98 -11.38 20.29
N THR A 10 -67.32 -12.41 19.51
CA THR A 10 -68.03 -12.29 18.24
C THR A 10 -69.45 -12.82 18.37
N GLU A 11 -70.28 -12.62 17.32
CA GLU A 11 -71.64 -13.19 17.26
C GLU A 11 -71.63 -14.73 17.37
N THR A 12 -70.51 -15.38 17.04
CA THR A 12 -70.31 -16.83 17.09
C THR A 12 -69.68 -17.33 18.39
N GLY A 13 -69.32 -16.43 19.31
CA GLY A 13 -68.75 -16.74 20.62
C GLY A 13 -67.35 -16.16 20.85
N LEU A 14 -66.58 -16.78 21.73
CA LEU A 14 -65.21 -16.37 22.03
C LEU A 14 -64.22 -16.87 20.96
N GLU A 15 -63.46 -15.96 20.37
CA GLU A 15 -62.38 -16.22 19.41
C GLU A 15 -61.05 -15.61 19.88
N SER A 16 -59.93 -16.28 19.61
CA SER A 16 -58.59 -15.84 20.03
C SER A 16 -57.66 -15.70 18.83
N TYR A 17 -57.14 -14.51 18.60
CA TYR A 17 -56.32 -14.18 17.43
C TYR A 17 -54.89 -13.81 17.83
N THR A 18 -53.89 -14.22 17.05
CA THR A 18 -52.50 -13.76 17.27
C THR A 18 -52.34 -12.26 16.98
N LEU A 19 -51.37 -11.62 17.63
CA LEU A 19 -51.12 -10.18 17.54
C LEU A 19 -49.90 -9.81 16.67
N ARG A 20 -49.98 -8.65 16.00
CA ARG A 20 -48.91 -8.14 15.12
C ARG A 20 -47.96 -7.14 15.78
N TYR A 21 -48.32 -6.56 16.93
CA TYR A 21 -47.46 -5.55 17.56
C TYR A 21 -46.09 -6.12 17.93
N GLY A 22 -46.02 -7.40 18.33
CA GLY A 22 -44.75 -8.06 18.62
C GLY A 22 -43.83 -8.20 17.41
N HIS A 23 -44.40 -8.40 16.22
CA HIS A 23 -43.65 -8.42 14.96
C HIS A 23 -43.01 -7.06 14.68
N GLN A 24 -43.80 -5.99 14.83
CA GLN A 24 -43.31 -4.62 14.64
C GLN A 24 -42.25 -4.25 15.69
N MET A 25 -42.43 -4.68 16.94
CA MET A 25 -41.48 -4.46 18.03
C MET A 25 -40.15 -5.17 17.75
N CYS A 26 -40.16 -6.48 17.44
CA CYS A 26 -38.93 -7.21 17.14
C CYS A 26 -38.16 -6.60 15.95
N ARG A 27 -38.86 -6.10 14.93
CA ARG A 27 -38.25 -5.47 13.75
C ARG A 27 -37.53 -4.15 14.08
N ASN A 28 -38.03 -3.40 15.04
CA ASN A 28 -37.47 -2.10 15.40
C ASN A 28 -36.33 -2.18 16.42
N PHE A 29 -36.30 -3.22 17.26
CA PHE A 29 -35.44 -3.26 18.45
C PHE A 29 -34.35 -4.34 18.43
N ASP A 30 -34.44 -5.36 17.58
CA ASP A 30 -33.56 -6.54 17.66
C ASP A 30 -32.92 -6.89 16.30
N VAL A 31 -31.72 -6.36 16.08
CA VAL A 31 -30.89 -6.63 14.91
C VAL A 31 -29.85 -7.70 15.27
N VAL A 32 -30.12 -8.95 14.89
CA VAL A 32 -29.29 -10.10 15.31
C VAL A 32 -28.02 -10.28 14.47
N ASP A 33 -28.00 -9.83 13.21
CA ASP A 33 -26.84 -10.02 12.33
C ASP A 33 -26.47 -8.81 11.46
N ASN A 34 -27.01 -7.61 11.77
CA ASN A 34 -26.79 -6.33 11.06
C ASN A 34 -27.09 -6.35 9.53
N VAL A 35 -27.58 -7.46 8.99
CA VAL A 35 -27.73 -7.68 7.55
C VAL A 35 -29.14 -8.14 7.19
N ASN A 36 -29.75 -9.03 7.97
CA ASN A 36 -31.07 -9.62 7.69
C ASN A 36 -32.04 -9.45 8.86
N ALA A 37 -33.19 -8.83 8.62
CA ALA A 37 -34.28 -8.79 9.59
C ALA A 37 -34.99 -10.16 9.62
N ALA A 38 -34.47 -11.10 10.42
CA ALA A 38 -35.13 -12.38 10.68
C ALA A 38 -36.36 -12.18 11.58
N CYS A 39 -37.42 -11.63 11.01
CA CYS A 39 -38.70 -11.42 11.64
C CYS A 39 -39.79 -11.62 10.58
N PRO A 40 -40.86 -12.36 10.87
CA PRO A 40 -41.96 -12.53 9.92
C PRO A 40 -42.61 -11.18 9.54
N PRO A 41 -43.16 -11.05 8.32
CA PRO A 41 -43.80 -9.81 7.87
C PRO A 41 -44.99 -9.38 8.75
N VAL A 42 -45.08 -8.09 9.05
CA VAL A 42 -46.22 -7.52 9.80
C VAL A 42 -47.52 -7.54 8.97
N THR A 43 -47.40 -7.66 7.65
CA THR A 43 -48.53 -7.71 6.71
C THR A 43 -49.17 -9.09 6.56
N ASP A 44 -48.59 -10.13 7.16
CA ASP A 44 -49.14 -11.48 7.07
C ASP A 44 -50.44 -11.61 7.89
N SER A 45 -51.35 -12.47 7.42
CA SER A 45 -52.64 -12.74 8.08
C SER A 45 -52.47 -13.25 9.50
N ILE A 46 -53.24 -12.76 10.48
CA ILE A 46 -53.21 -13.30 11.85
C ILE A 46 -53.80 -14.71 11.92
N CYS A 47 -53.38 -15.50 12.91
CA CYS A 47 -53.90 -16.84 13.14
C CYS A 47 -55.04 -16.83 14.17
N LEU A 48 -56.15 -17.48 13.82
CA LEU A 48 -57.19 -17.85 14.78
C LEU A 48 -56.75 -19.12 15.52
N VAL A 49 -56.59 -19.03 16.83
CA VAL A 49 -56.32 -20.19 17.69
C VAL A 49 -57.66 -20.76 18.13
N GLY A 50 -58.00 -21.90 17.53
CA GLY A 50 -59.28 -22.56 17.72
C GLY A 50 -59.49 -23.04 19.15
N LEU A 51 -60.30 -22.31 19.91
CA LEU A 51 -61.04 -22.87 21.02
C LEU A 51 -62.36 -23.43 20.47
N ARG A 52 -62.89 -24.50 21.07
CA ARG A 52 -64.30 -24.83 20.87
C ARG A 52 -65.10 -23.60 21.33
N PRO A 53 -66.01 -23.02 20.51
CA PRO A 53 -66.60 -21.72 20.82
C PRO A 53 -67.33 -21.79 22.16
N PHE A 54 -66.99 -20.86 23.07
CA PHE A 54 -67.79 -20.62 24.26
C PHE A 54 -69.01 -19.80 23.81
N LEU A 55 -70.18 -20.43 23.87
CA LEU A 55 -71.44 -19.85 23.40
C LEU A 55 -72.11 -19.07 24.52
N GLY A 56 -72.86 -18.02 24.15
CA GLY A 56 -73.61 -17.19 25.10
C GLY A 56 -72.76 -16.37 26.05
N VAL A 57 -71.48 -16.14 25.75
CA VAL A 57 -70.62 -15.24 26.55
C VAL A 57 -71.08 -13.79 26.35
N GLU A 58 -71.36 -13.08 27.43
CA GLU A 58 -71.74 -11.66 27.39
C GLU A 58 -70.60 -10.74 27.81
N GLN A 59 -69.76 -11.20 28.74
CA GLN A 59 -68.64 -10.41 29.26
C GLN A 59 -67.38 -11.24 29.36
N ILE A 60 -66.26 -10.56 29.11
CA ILE A 60 -64.91 -11.10 29.19
C ILE A 60 -64.08 -10.22 30.11
N LEU A 61 -63.36 -10.84 31.04
CA LEU A 61 -62.40 -10.18 31.90
C LEU A 61 -61.08 -10.95 31.84
N LEU A 62 -60.02 -10.25 31.46
CA LEU A 62 -58.67 -10.79 31.44
C LEU A 62 -57.95 -10.45 32.75
N ALA A 63 -57.55 -11.47 33.50
CA ALA A 63 -56.63 -11.40 34.62
C ALA A 63 -55.23 -11.91 34.21
N GLU A 64 -54.24 -11.84 35.11
CA GLU A 64 -52.84 -12.17 34.78
C GLU A 64 -52.65 -13.58 34.20
N ASN A 65 -53.28 -14.59 34.82
CA ASN A 65 -53.16 -15.99 34.40
C ASN A 65 -54.52 -16.62 34.06
N HIS A 66 -55.58 -15.81 34.02
CA HIS A 66 -56.93 -16.33 33.85
C HIS A 66 -57.78 -15.48 32.91
N LEU A 67 -58.59 -16.15 32.10
CA LEU A 67 -59.65 -15.56 31.32
C LEU A 67 -60.99 -15.89 31.98
N VAL A 68 -61.64 -14.86 32.52
CA VAL A 68 -62.93 -15.00 33.20
C VAL A 68 -64.05 -14.65 32.20
N LEU A 69 -64.97 -15.59 32.00
CA LEU A 69 -66.10 -15.43 31.08
C LEU A 69 -67.40 -15.46 31.86
N LEU A 70 -68.28 -14.51 31.60
CA LEU A 70 -69.65 -14.53 32.07
C LEU A 70 -70.54 -14.95 30.91
N ALA A 71 -71.17 -16.12 31.02
CA ALA A 71 -72.04 -16.66 30.00
C ALA A 71 -73.50 -16.73 30.48
N ASN A 72 -74.41 -16.34 29.60
CA ASN A 72 -75.84 -16.43 29.80
C ASN A 72 -76.39 -17.69 29.11
N SER A 73 -77.09 -18.50 29.90
CA SER A 73 -77.71 -19.76 29.47
C SER A 73 -78.87 -19.55 28.47
N GLU A 74 -79.51 -18.39 28.44
CA GLU A 74 -80.62 -18.09 27.51
C GLU A 74 -80.16 -17.88 26.07
N ILE A 75 -78.89 -17.52 25.86
CA ILE A 75 -78.30 -17.18 24.56
C ILE A 75 -77.49 -18.36 23.97
N SER A 76 -77.36 -19.46 24.73
CA SER A 76 -76.67 -20.67 24.28
C SER A 76 -77.56 -21.53 23.37
N PRO A 77 -77.11 -21.91 22.14
CA PRO A 77 -77.87 -22.77 21.22
C PRO A 77 -78.20 -24.17 21.75
N ALA A 78 -77.57 -24.60 22.86
CA ALA A 78 -77.71 -25.94 23.43
C ALA A 78 -79.00 -26.16 24.25
N HIS A 79 -79.83 -25.13 24.47
CA HIS A 79 -81.14 -25.26 25.11
C HIS A 79 -82.30 -24.88 24.17
N SER A 80 -82.26 -25.33 22.91
CA SER A 80 -83.51 -25.62 22.23
C SER A 80 -84.03 -26.97 22.74
N VAL A 81 -85.26 -26.97 23.23
CA VAL A 81 -86.10 -28.10 23.69
C VAL A 81 -85.87 -28.67 25.10
N SER A 82 -86.75 -28.21 26.00
CA SER A 82 -87.26 -28.86 27.23
C SER A 82 -86.83 -28.28 28.59
N SER A 83 -87.45 -27.16 28.98
CA SER A 83 -87.92 -26.97 30.36
C SER A 83 -88.89 -25.78 30.42
N ASN A 84 -90.20 -26.08 30.40
CA ASN A 84 -91.24 -25.18 30.91
C ASN A 84 -91.09 -25.12 32.44
N SER A 85 -90.17 -24.29 32.93
CA SER A 85 -90.05 -23.91 34.33
C SER A 85 -90.25 -22.40 34.43
N SER A 86 -91.35 -22.00 35.04
CA SER A 86 -91.80 -20.62 35.26
C SER A 86 -90.94 -19.87 36.30
N SER A 87 -89.62 -19.87 36.12
CA SER A 87 -88.66 -19.12 36.91
C SER A 87 -87.87 -18.22 35.96
N ASN A 88 -88.15 -16.91 35.99
CA ASN A 88 -87.42 -15.84 35.28
C ASN A 88 -85.97 -15.67 35.80
N ALA A 89 -85.29 -16.76 36.14
CA ALA A 89 -83.93 -16.73 36.65
C ALA A 89 -82.98 -16.97 35.48
N SER A 90 -82.45 -15.88 34.92
CA SER A 90 -81.31 -15.94 34.01
C SER A 90 -80.14 -16.59 34.75
N PHE A 91 -79.80 -17.84 34.41
CA PHE A 91 -78.64 -18.49 35.03
C PHE A 91 -77.39 -17.99 34.32
N LEU A 92 -76.67 -17.09 35.01
CA LEU A 92 -75.33 -16.67 34.62
C LEU A 92 -74.32 -17.70 35.11
N THR A 93 -73.50 -18.22 34.19
CA THR A 93 -72.39 -19.12 34.50
C THR A 93 -71.09 -18.35 34.41
N LEU A 94 -70.27 -18.44 35.47
CA LEU A 94 -68.93 -17.86 35.50
C LEU A 94 -67.90 -18.94 35.18
N TYR A 95 -67.19 -18.81 34.07
CA TYR A 95 -66.02 -19.63 33.76
C TYR A 95 -64.76 -18.92 34.18
N ASN A 96 -63.84 -19.64 34.83
CA ASN A 96 -62.50 -19.16 35.12
C ASN A 96 -61.50 -20.08 34.40
N LEU A 97 -61.01 -19.65 33.25
CA LEU A 97 -60.11 -20.42 32.39
C LEU A 97 -58.67 -20.04 32.69
N GLU A 98 -57.81 -21.00 32.98
CA GLU A 98 -56.37 -20.75 33.10
C GLU A 98 -55.77 -20.49 31.71
N LEU A 99 -54.97 -19.42 31.59
CA LEU A 99 -54.27 -19.09 30.35
C LEU A 99 -53.12 -20.08 30.13
N PRO A 100 -52.96 -20.64 28.92
CA PRO A 100 -51.90 -21.59 28.64
C PRO A 100 -50.53 -20.92 28.67
N ALA A 101 -49.53 -21.62 29.20
CA ALA A 101 -48.15 -21.12 29.16
C ALA A 101 -47.65 -20.98 27.70
N PRO A 102 -46.78 -20.00 27.38
CA PRO A 102 -46.23 -19.81 26.03
C PRO A 102 -45.62 -21.07 25.40
N LYS A 103 -45.00 -21.93 26.22
CA LYS A 103 -44.48 -23.23 25.79
C LYS A 103 -45.59 -24.19 25.32
N MET A 104 -46.71 -24.24 26.04
CA MET A 104 -47.85 -25.09 25.67
C MET A 104 -48.44 -24.64 24.35
N ILE A 105 -48.65 -23.33 24.21
CA ILE A 105 -49.13 -22.71 22.96
C ILE A 105 -48.20 -23.07 21.79
N PHE A 106 -46.89 -22.93 21.96
CA PHE A 106 -45.93 -23.30 20.93
C PHE A 106 -46.02 -24.79 20.58
N ASN A 107 -46.10 -25.68 21.56
CA ASN A 107 -46.17 -27.12 21.32
C ASN A 107 -47.42 -27.49 20.53
N ASP A 108 -48.58 -26.93 20.89
CA ASP A 108 -49.85 -27.21 20.23
C ASP A 108 -49.84 -26.72 18.77
N ILE A 109 -49.40 -25.48 18.54
CA ILE A 109 -49.27 -24.93 17.18
C ILE A 109 -48.22 -25.72 16.37
N SER A 110 -47.11 -26.12 17.00
CA SER A 110 -46.04 -26.89 16.35
C SER A 110 -46.51 -28.28 15.93
N ILE A 111 -47.35 -28.95 16.71
CA ILE A 111 -47.96 -30.24 16.33
C ILE A 111 -48.76 -30.08 15.04
N VAL A 112 -49.65 -29.07 14.99
CA VAL A 112 -50.47 -28.78 13.80
C VAL A 112 -49.59 -28.39 12.61
N ALA A 113 -48.62 -27.50 12.82
CA ALA A 113 -47.68 -27.09 11.79
C ALA A 113 -46.94 -28.31 11.20
N ASN A 114 -46.43 -29.22 12.05
CA ASN A 114 -45.65 -30.37 11.60
C ASN A 114 -46.45 -31.35 10.73
N VAL A 115 -47.77 -31.45 10.87
CA VAL A 115 -48.64 -32.22 9.95
C VAL A 115 -48.54 -31.67 8.52
N HIS A 116 -48.35 -30.36 8.39
CA HIS A 116 -48.23 -29.65 7.11
C HIS A 116 -46.79 -29.49 6.62
N ARG A 117 -45.78 -29.94 7.37
CA ARG A 117 -44.35 -29.67 7.12
C ARG A 117 -43.91 -29.94 5.68
N PHE A 118 -44.39 -31.04 5.10
CA PHE A 118 -44.02 -31.48 3.74
C PHE A 118 -45.19 -31.43 2.74
N THR A 119 -46.42 -31.20 3.20
CA THR A 119 -47.63 -31.16 2.35
C THR A 119 -48.07 -29.74 2.01
N SER A 120 -47.89 -28.78 2.95
CA SER A 120 -48.13 -27.35 2.73
C SER A 120 -47.07 -26.52 3.46
N VAL A 121 -46.00 -26.23 2.74
CA VAL A 121 -44.82 -25.51 3.23
C VAL A 121 -45.17 -24.09 3.71
N GLN A 122 -46.10 -23.42 3.03
CA GLN A 122 -46.59 -22.09 3.43
C GLN A 122 -47.36 -22.13 4.75
N THR A 123 -48.24 -23.13 4.93
CA THR A 123 -49.00 -23.31 6.18
C THR A 123 -48.06 -23.64 7.33
N TYR A 124 -47.07 -24.51 7.11
CA TYR A 124 -46.03 -24.80 8.12
C TYR A 124 -45.28 -23.53 8.52
N CYS A 125 -44.78 -22.77 7.55
CA CYS A 125 -43.99 -21.57 7.81
C CYS A 125 -44.79 -20.52 8.58
N HIS A 126 -46.05 -20.31 8.17
CA HIS A 126 -46.94 -19.35 8.81
C HIS A 126 -47.22 -19.71 10.27
N LEU A 127 -47.69 -20.93 10.53
CA LEU A 127 -47.98 -21.40 11.89
C LEU A 127 -46.73 -21.40 12.77
N MET A 128 -45.58 -21.84 12.24
CA MET A 128 -44.32 -21.85 12.98
C MET A 128 -43.82 -20.43 13.28
N SER A 129 -44.02 -19.49 12.36
CA SER A 129 -43.68 -18.08 12.54
C SER A 129 -44.51 -17.43 13.64
N GLU A 130 -45.83 -17.67 13.66
CA GLU A 130 -46.70 -17.20 14.75
C GLU A 130 -46.26 -17.79 16.10
N ALA A 131 -46.07 -19.10 16.17
CA ALA A 131 -45.65 -19.78 17.40
C ALA A 131 -44.28 -19.29 17.89
N HIS A 132 -43.33 -19.06 16.98
CA HIS A 132 -42.03 -18.49 17.28
C HIS A 132 -42.15 -17.07 17.85
N MET A 133 -43.01 -16.23 17.28
CA MET A 133 -43.17 -14.84 17.71
C MET A 133 -43.75 -14.72 19.11
N ILE A 134 -44.62 -15.65 19.52
CA ILE A 134 -45.11 -15.76 20.90
C ILE A 134 -43.92 -15.97 21.85
N LEU A 135 -43.09 -16.97 21.59
CA LEU A 135 -41.91 -17.25 22.42
C LEU A 135 -40.88 -16.10 22.40
N ARG A 136 -40.66 -15.51 21.22
CA ARG A 136 -39.70 -14.41 21.04
C ARG A 136 -40.10 -13.19 21.84
N MET A 137 -41.39 -12.85 21.85
CA MET A 137 -41.92 -11.72 22.60
C MET A 137 -41.76 -11.91 24.11
N VAL A 138 -42.02 -13.11 24.65
CA VAL A 138 -41.76 -13.43 26.06
C VAL A 138 -40.29 -13.15 26.42
N VAL A 139 -39.36 -13.63 25.59
CA VAL A 139 -37.92 -13.47 25.81
C VAL A 139 -37.49 -11.99 25.69
N LEU A 140 -38.06 -11.25 24.74
CA LEU A 140 -37.77 -9.83 24.52
C LEU A 140 -38.25 -8.95 25.68
N LEU A 141 -39.51 -9.10 26.10
CA LEU A 141 -40.10 -8.35 27.22
C LEU A 141 -39.32 -8.60 28.51
N LYS A 142 -38.86 -9.84 28.74
CA LYS A 142 -37.98 -10.17 29.86
C LYS A 142 -36.66 -9.40 29.82
N LYS A 143 -36.02 -9.32 28.65
CA LYS A 143 -34.74 -8.58 28.49
C LYS A 143 -34.92 -7.10 28.85
N TRP A 144 -36.06 -6.52 28.49
CA TRP A 144 -36.38 -5.12 28.79
C TRP A 144 -36.68 -4.86 30.27
N CYS A 145 -37.42 -5.76 30.94
CA CYS A 145 -37.67 -5.64 32.37
C CYS A 145 -36.40 -5.71 33.24
N LEU A 146 -35.30 -6.27 32.72
CA LEU A 146 -34.01 -6.37 33.42
C LEU A 146 -33.11 -5.14 33.25
N THR A 147 -33.37 -4.28 32.27
CA THR A 147 -32.46 -3.17 31.90
C THR A 147 -32.82 -1.81 32.51
N ASP A 148 -33.98 -1.68 33.15
CA ASP A 148 -34.46 -0.40 33.69
C ASP A 148 -34.89 -0.54 35.16
N GLU A 149 -34.00 -0.21 36.11
CA GLU A 149 -34.32 -0.28 37.56
C GLU A 149 -35.40 0.74 37.99
N ASN A 150 -35.76 1.69 37.14
CA ASN A 150 -36.66 2.81 37.45
C ASN A 150 -38.12 2.58 37.07
N VAL A 151 -38.46 1.51 36.35
CA VAL A 151 -39.86 1.19 35.98
C VAL A 151 -40.23 -0.20 36.50
N LYS A 152 -40.76 -0.25 37.73
CA LYS A 152 -41.39 -1.44 38.29
C LYS A 152 -42.76 -1.65 37.65
N LEU A 153 -42.80 -2.25 36.46
CA LEU A 153 -43.99 -2.96 36.00
C LEU A 153 -44.07 -4.30 36.74
N VAL A 154 -45.25 -4.60 37.29
CA VAL A 154 -45.55 -5.80 38.08
C VAL A 154 -45.19 -7.05 37.26
N VAL A 155 -44.27 -7.85 37.77
CA VAL A 155 -43.84 -9.12 37.15
C VAL A 155 -44.82 -10.22 37.58
N PRO A 156 -45.41 -11.01 36.67
CA PRO A 156 -46.04 -12.27 37.03
C PRO A 156 -44.94 -13.24 37.45
N VAL A 157 -44.85 -13.51 38.75
CA VAL A 157 -43.91 -14.45 39.35
C VAL A 157 -44.39 -15.87 39.02
N LYS A 158 -43.48 -16.69 38.45
CA LYS A 158 -43.55 -18.14 38.14
C LYS A 158 -43.77 -18.51 36.66
N LEU A 159 -42.77 -18.28 35.82
CA LEU A 159 -42.50 -19.19 34.70
C LEU A 159 -41.16 -19.89 34.92
N ASN A 160 -41.12 -21.20 34.67
CA ASN A 160 -39.87 -21.96 34.62
C ASN A 160 -39.05 -21.46 33.41
N ASN A 161 -38.20 -20.48 33.68
CA ASN A 161 -37.64 -19.56 32.69
C ASN A 161 -36.70 -20.24 31.68
N ASP A 162 -35.99 -21.28 32.11
CA ASP A 162 -35.03 -21.96 31.25
C ASP A 162 -35.72 -22.81 30.18
N ASP A 163 -36.91 -23.32 30.51
CA ASP A 163 -37.71 -24.16 29.62
C ASP A 163 -38.28 -23.37 28.44
N VAL A 164 -38.72 -22.12 28.69
CA VAL A 164 -39.19 -21.21 27.63
C VAL A 164 -38.04 -20.78 26.71
N ILE A 165 -36.85 -20.52 27.26
CA ILE A 165 -35.66 -20.16 26.46
C ILE A 165 -35.24 -21.33 25.56
N GLU A 166 -35.26 -22.56 26.09
CA GLU A 166 -34.89 -23.73 25.30
C GLU A 166 -35.95 -24.05 24.22
N THR A 167 -37.23 -23.85 24.55
CA THR A 167 -38.32 -23.94 23.57
C THR A 167 -38.17 -22.86 22.49
N TYR A 168 -37.79 -21.64 22.86
CA TYR A 168 -37.48 -20.57 21.91
C TYR A 168 -36.32 -20.96 20.98
N ARG A 169 -35.20 -21.47 21.50
CA ARG A 169 -34.10 -21.97 20.67
C ARG A 169 -34.54 -23.08 19.72
N THR A 170 -35.40 -23.97 20.19
CA THR A 170 -35.98 -25.03 19.36
C THR A 170 -36.83 -24.44 18.22
N SER A 171 -37.66 -23.43 18.51
CA SER A 171 -38.44 -22.73 17.47
C SER A 171 -37.54 -22.09 16.41
N CYS A 172 -36.45 -21.44 16.82
CA CYS A 172 -35.46 -20.84 15.91
C CYS A 172 -34.80 -21.92 15.04
N ALA A 173 -34.42 -23.07 15.63
CA ALA A 173 -33.80 -24.15 14.88
C ALA A 173 -34.76 -24.75 13.83
N LEU A 174 -36.05 -24.87 14.16
CA LEU A 174 -37.08 -25.36 13.23
C LEU A 174 -37.34 -24.40 12.06
N LEU A 175 -37.35 -23.09 12.32
CA LEU A 175 -37.42 -22.08 11.24
C LEU A 175 -36.15 -22.09 10.39
N GLY A 176 -34.96 -22.20 11.01
CA GLY A 176 -33.69 -22.36 10.29
C GLY A 176 -33.69 -23.57 9.36
N ASP A 177 -34.17 -24.71 9.85
CA ASP A 177 -34.33 -25.97 9.09
C ASP A 177 -35.27 -25.84 7.89
N HIS A 178 -36.28 -24.99 7.97
CA HIS A 178 -37.20 -24.71 6.87
C HIS A 178 -36.55 -23.79 5.83
N PHE A 179 -36.01 -22.65 6.27
CA PHE A 179 -35.45 -21.66 5.34
C PHE A 179 -34.25 -22.22 4.57
N ILE A 180 -33.39 -23.02 5.19
CA ILE A 180 -32.22 -23.62 4.51
C ILE A 180 -32.61 -24.63 3.40
N MET A 181 -33.83 -25.18 3.46
CA MET A 181 -34.40 -26.08 2.44
C MET A 181 -35.07 -25.33 1.29
N CYS A 182 -35.23 -24.00 1.40
CA CYS A 182 -35.83 -23.18 0.37
C CYS A 182 -34.86 -22.98 -0.81
N ASN A 183 -35.43 -22.74 -2.00
CA ASN A 183 -34.65 -22.58 -3.23
C ASN A 183 -34.33 -21.10 -3.57
N ASN A 184 -35.04 -20.17 -2.93
CA ASN A 184 -34.93 -18.74 -3.17
C ASN A 184 -33.90 -18.10 -2.23
N GLU A 185 -33.05 -17.21 -2.76
CA GLU A 185 -31.97 -16.58 -1.98
C GLU A 185 -32.45 -15.76 -0.80
N ASN A 186 -33.50 -14.96 -1.00
CA ASN A 186 -34.09 -14.16 0.05
C ASN A 186 -34.61 -15.03 1.21
N GLU A 187 -35.11 -16.22 0.91
CA GLU A 187 -35.65 -17.14 1.92
C GLU A 187 -34.53 -17.92 2.62
N TYR A 188 -33.64 -18.58 1.86
CA TYR A 188 -32.58 -19.38 2.49
C TYR A 188 -31.53 -18.55 3.22
N SER A 189 -31.38 -17.26 2.89
CA SER A 189 -30.50 -16.36 3.63
C SER A 189 -30.96 -16.13 5.08
N LEU A 190 -32.26 -16.31 5.38
CA LEU A 190 -32.82 -16.20 6.72
C LEU A 190 -32.43 -17.39 7.62
N ALA A 191 -31.95 -18.50 7.07
CA ALA A 191 -31.54 -19.64 7.88
C ALA A 191 -30.41 -19.28 8.87
N ILE A 192 -29.46 -18.44 8.46
CA ILE A 192 -28.31 -18.04 9.26
C ILE A 192 -28.72 -17.33 10.56
N PRO A 193 -29.48 -16.20 10.52
CA PRO A 193 -29.88 -15.54 11.75
C PRO A 193 -30.73 -16.44 12.66
N TYR A 194 -31.59 -17.30 12.11
CA TYR A 194 -32.35 -18.27 12.93
C TYR A 194 -31.45 -19.30 13.61
N TYR A 195 -30.46 -19.88 12.93
CA TYR A 195 -29.51 -20.78 13.58
C TYR A 195 -28.63 -20.08 14.62
N LYS A 196 -28.27 -18.80 14.40
CA LYS A 196 -27.57 -17.97 15.39
C LYS A 196 -28.43 -17.73 16.64
N MET A 197 -29.72 -17.40 16.48
CA MET A 197 -30.68 -17.27 17.59
C MET A 197 -30.85 -18.59 18.35
N ALA A 198 -30.84 -19.71 17.62
CA ALA A 198 -30.93 -21.06 18.19
C ALA A 198 -29.64 -21.52 18.89
N ARG A 199 -28.50 -20.87 18.62
CA ARG A 199 -27.15 -21.29 19.06
C ARG A 199 -26.76 -22.69 18.59
N VAL A 200 -27.20 -23.07 17.39
CA VAL A 200 -26.91 -24.39 16.81
C VAL A 200 -25.52 -24.36 16.17
N LEU A 201 -24.70 -25.37 16.48
CA LEU A 201 -23.36 -25.47 15.91
C LEU A 201 -23.40 -25.98 14.46
N PRO A 202 -22.43 -25.61 13.60
CA PRO A 202 -22.45 -25.99 12.18
C PRO A 202 -22.57 -27.50 11.90
N HIS A 203 -21.92 -28.34 12.70
CA HIS A 203 -22.01 -29.80 12.58
C HIS A 203 -23.40 -30.35 12.91
N GLU A 204 -24.14 -29.67 13.80
CA GLU A 204 -25.52 -30.02 14.11
C GLU A 204 -26.45 -29.63 12.98
N VAL A 205 -26.22 -28.49 12.33
CA VAL A 205 -26.96 -28.08 11.13
C VAL A 205 -26.87 -29.16 10.05
N LEU A 206 -25.67 -29.66 9.73
CA LEU A 206 -25.51 -30.74 8.75
C LEU A 206 -26.31 -32.00 9.12
N ARG A 207 -26.24 -32.43 10.38
CA ARG A 207 -26.99 -33.59 10.88
C ARG A 207 -28.51 -33.39 10.79
N ARG A 208 -28.99 -32.19 11.11
CA ARG A 208 -30.41 -31.82 11.01
C ARG A 208 -30.89 -31.84 9.56
N ILE A 209 -30.09 -31.27 8.67
CA ILE A 209 -30.40 -31.21 7.24
C ILE A 209 -30.45 -32.61 6.64
N LYS A 210 -29.45 -33.45 6.92
CA LYS A 210 -29.45 -34.83 6.44
C LYS A 210 -30.72 -35.58 6.86
N LYS A 211 -31.14 -35.44 8.11
CA LYS A 211 -32.38 -36.04 8.62
C LYS A 211 -33.63 -35.49 7.90
N ILE A 212 -33.68 -34.20 7.58
CA ILE A 212 -34.81 -33.59 6.87
C ILE A 212 -34.85 -34.04 5.40
N GLN A 213 -33.69 -34.15 4.75
CA GLN A 213 -33.58 -34.66 3.39
C GLN A 213 -34.03 -36.13 3.31
N GLU A 214 -33.67 -36.94 4.31
CA GLU A 214 -34.15 -38.33 4.45
C GLU A 214 -35.67 -38.42 4.65
N GLN A 215 -36.26 -37.49 5.43
CA GLN A 215 -37.70 -37.48 5.70
C GLN A 215 -38.55 -36.93 4.56
N SER A 216 -38.05 -35.93 3.83
CA SER A 216 -38.79 -35.25 2.77
C SER A 216 -38.56 -35.81 1.37
N GLY A 217 -37.46 -36.53 1.16
CA GLY A 217 -36.99 -36.92 -0.17
C GLY A 217 -36.43 -35.76 -1.01
N ASN A 218 -36.45 -34.52 -0.50
CA ASN A 218 -35.91 -33.34 -1.18
C ASN A 218 -34.41 -33.23 -0.92
N GLN A 219 -33.61 -33.26 -1.98
CA GLN A 219 -32.15 -33.18 -1.93
C GLN A 219 -31.61 -31.76 -2.24
N SER A 220 -32.40 -30.71 -1.99
CA SER A 220 -31.93 -29.33 -2.20
C SER A 220 -30.72 -29.02 -1.31
N THR A 221 -29.65 -28.52 -1.93
CA THR A 221 -28.40 -28.14 -1.25
C THR A 221 -28.10 -26.64 -1.35
N LYS A 222 -28.93 -25.84 -2.05
CA LYS A 222 -28.65 -24.41 -2.29
C LYS A 222 -28.49 -23.61 -1.01
N GLY A 223 -29.48 -23.67 -0.12
CA GLY A 223 -29.45 -22.98 1.17
C GLY A 223 -28.34 -23.52 2.09
N LEU A 224 -28.09 -24.84 2.05
CA LEU A 224 -26.99 -25.44 2.80
C LEU A 224 -25.63 -24.91 2.33
N MET A 225 -25.40 -24.84 1.02
CA MET A 225 -24.16 -24.30 0.46
C MET A 225 -23.98 -22.82 0.82
N TYR A 226 -25.05 -22.02 0.79
CA TYR A 226 -25.00 -20.62 1.24
C TYR A 226 -24.63 -20.52 2.73
N TYR A 227 -25.28 -21.30 3.58
CA TYR A 227 -24.98 -21.37 5.02
C TYR A 227 -23.52 -21.75 5.27
N LEU A 228 -23.03 -22.82 4.64
CA LEU A 228 -21.66 -23.31 4.79
C LEU A 228 -20.64 -22.27 4.33
N LYS A 229 -20.83 -21.65 3.16
CA LYS A 229 -19.94 -20.60 2.65
C LYS A 229 -19.80 -19.44 3.64
N LYS A 230 -20.93 -18.90 4.12
CA LYS A 230 -20.91 -17.78 5.06
C LYS A 230 -20.33 -18.18 6.42
N THR A 231 -20.65 -19.38 6.90
CA THR A 231 -20.09 -19.93 8.14
C THR A 231 -18.57 -20.08 8.05
N LEU A 232 -18.04 -20.67 6.98
CA LEU A 232 -16.60 -20.88 6.78
C LEU A 232 -15.79 -19.58 6.67
N LEU A 233 -16.42 -18.49 6.24
CA LEU A 233 -15.82 -17.15 6.19
C LEU A 233 -15.89 -16.41 7.54
N GLU A 234 -16.85 -16.76 8.41
CA GLU A 234 -17.02 -16.15 9.74
C GLU A 234 -16.18 -16.85 10.83
N ILE A 235 -15.86 -18.14 10.69
CA ILE A 235 -15.06 -18.86 11.69
C ILE A 235 -13.62 -18.31 11.66
N ASN A 236 -13.14 -17.88 12.84
CA ASN A 236 -11.75 -17.47 13.06
C ASN A 236 -10.93 -18.60 13.69
N SER A 237 -9.62 -18.58 13.50
CA SER A 237 -8.72 -19.58 14.08
C SER A 237 -8.77 -19.59 15.62
N GLY A 238 -8.68 -20.78 16.22
CA GLY A 238 -8.71 -20.97 17.67
C GLY A 238 -9.42 -22.26 18.11
N VAL A 239 -9.70 -22.36 19.41
CA VAL A 239 -10.21 -23.58 20.06
C VAL A 239 -11.51 -24.10 19.45
N ASP A 240 -12.39 -23.21 19.01
CA ASP A 240 -13.66 -23.60 18.36
C ASP A 240 -13.45 -24.16 16.95
N ALA A 241 -12.44 -23.66 16.21
CA ALA A 241 -12.04 -24.21 14.92
C ALA A 241 -11.38 -25.59 15.10
N ASP A 242 -10.53 -25.76 16.11
CA ASP A 242 -9.91 -27.05 16.46
C ASP A 242 -10.94 -28.13 16.78
N ARG A 243 -12.05 -27.77 17.46
CA ARG A 243 -13.14 -28.69 17.76
C ARG A 243 -13.88 -29.16 16.51
N LEU A 244 -14.00 -28.29 15.51
CA LEU A 244 -14.75 -28.55 14.28
C LEU A 244 -13.91 -29.25 13.21
N PHE A 245 -12.65 -28.85 13.04
CA PHE A 245 -11.78 -29.28 11.95
C PHE A 245 -10.56 -30.09 12.40
N GLY A 246 -10.25 -30.12 13.69
CA GLY A 246 -9.08 -30.82 14.21
C GLY A 246 -9.14 -32.35 14.09
N PRO A 247 -7.98 -33.04 14.22
CA PRO A 247 -7.88 -34.49 14.08
C PRO A 247 -8.64 -35.28 15.15
N ASN A 248 -8.94 -34.64 16.29
CA ASN A 248 -9.76 -35.21 17.37
C ASN A 248 -11.26 -34.92 17.22
N SER A 249 -11.69 -34.31 16.10
CA SER A 249 -13.09 -34.04 15.85
C SER A 249 -13.85 -35.36 15.65
N LYS A 250 -14.70 -35.72 16.62
CA LYS A 250 -15.45 -36.99 16.60
C LYS A 250 -16.56 -37.06 15.53
N GLN A 251 -16.73 -36.01 14.70
CA GLN A 251 -17.95 -35.81 13.93
C GLN A 251 -17.77 -35.76 12.40
N ASN A 252 -16.59 -36.11 11.86
CA ASN A 252 -16.29 -36.14 10.40
C ASN A 252 -16.78 -34.89 9.64
N PHE A 253 -16.82 -33.75 10.32
CA PHE A 253 -17.49 -32.53 9.85
C PHE A 253 -16.76 -31.92 8.64
N SER A 254 -15.43 -31.89 8.71
CA SER A 254 -14.55 -31.45 7.62
C SER A 254 -14.75 -32.29 6.37
N GLU A 255 -14.75 -33.62 6.49
CA GLU A 255 -14.90 -34.54 5.37
C GLU A 255 -16.22 -34.33 4.61
N ALA A 256 -17.33 -34.24 5.35
CA ALA A 256 -18.66 -34.01 4.80
C ALA A 256 -18.77 -32.64 4.10
N ILE A 257 -18.16 -31.59 4.66
CA ILE A 257 -18.12 -30.27 4.00
C ILE A 257 -17.37 -30.34 2.68
N PHE A 258 -16.19 -30.97 2.65
CA PHE A 258 -15.39 -31.01 1.44
C PHE A 258 -16.01 -31.89 0.36
N GLU A 259 -16.70 -32.96 0.72
CA GLU A 259 -17.50 -33.75 -0.22
C GLU A 259 -18.63 -32.89 -0.83
N LEU A 260 -19.37 -32.14 -0.01
CA LEU A 260 -20.41 -31.22 -0.49
C LEU A 260 -19.86 -30.10 -1.37
N LEU A 261 -18.70 -29.52 -1.01
CA LEU A 261 -18.02 -28.50 -1.81
C LEU A 261 -17.50 -29.08 -3.13
N GLU A 262 -16.98 -30.31 -3.13
CA GLU A 262 -16.50 -30.96 -4.34
C GLU A 262 -17.65 -31.20 -5.34
N VAL A 263 -18.82 -31.63 -4.86
CA VAL A 263 -19.97 -31.97 -5.72
C VAL A 263 -20.76 -30.73 -6.14
N HIS A 264 -21.03 -29.80 -5.22
CA HIS A 264 -21.98 -28.70 -5.43
C HIS A 264 -21.37 -27.30 -5.41
N GLY A 265 -20.12 -27.15 -4.97
CA GLY A 265 -19.50 -25.84 -4.69
C GLY A 265 -18.13 -25.62 -5.31
N TYR A 266 -17.72 -26.44 -6.27
CA TYR A 266 -16.35 -26.46 -6.80
C TYR A 266 -15.90 -25.09 -7.34
N GLU A 267 -16.79 -24.35 -8.02
CA GLU A 267 -16.44 -23.05 -8.60
C GLU A 267 -16.18 -21.94 -7.57
N ASP A 268 -16.71 -22.08 -6.35
CA ASP A 268 -16.49 -21.13 -5.27
C ASP A 268 -15.37 -21.56 -4.33
N LEU A 269 -14.91 -22.81 -4.45
CA LEU A 269 -13.87 -23.39 -3.62
C LEU A 269 -12.55 -22.59 -3.64
N PRO A 270 -12.03 -22.13 -4.81
CA PRO A 270 -10.83 -21.29 -4.83
C PRO A 270 -10.99 -20.02 -4.00
N ASN A 271 -12.11 -19.31 -4.16
CA ASN A 271 -12.39 -18.09 -3.39
C ASN A 271 -12.50 -18.34 -1.89
N LEU A 272 -13.09 -19.48 -1.48
CA LEU A 272 -13.13 -19.89 -0.07
C LEU A 272 -11.72 -20.17 0.46
N ILE A 273 -10.86 -20.83 -0.31
CA ILE A 273 -9.46 -21.10 0.05
C ILE A 273 -8.68 -19.79 0.21
N LEU A 274 -8.86 -18.83 -0.70
CA LEU A 274 -8.19 -17.52 -0.62
C LEU A 274 -8.61 -16.75 0.63
N LYS A 275 -9.90 -16.78 0.99
CA LYS A 275 -10.46 -15.93 2.06
C LYS A 275 -10.44 -16.58 3.45
N SER A 276 -10.59 -17.90 3.56
CA SER A 276 -10.66 -18.60 4.86
C SER A 276 -9.34 -19.29 5.18
N ARG A 277 -8.67 -18.84 6.25
CA ARG A 277 -7.42 -19.43 6.74
C ARG A 277 -7.60 -20.87 7.26
N ILE A 278 -8.74 -21.16 7.87
CA ILE A 278 -9.03 -22.45 8.50
C ILE A 278 -9.10 -23.58 7.48
N ILE A 279 -9.74 -23.33 6.33
CA ILE A 279 -9.85 -24.32 5.26
C ILE A 279 -8.45 -24.79 4.83
N ARG A 280 -7.51 -23.86 4.79
CA ARG A 280 -6.14 -24.11 4.40
C ARG A 280 -5.38 -24.93 5.45
N GLU A 281 -5.56 -24.64 6.73
CA GLU A 281 -4.83 -25.28 7.86
C GLU A 281 -5.18 -26.76 8.07
N TYR A 282 -6.44 -27.17 7.90
CA TYR A 282 -6.88 -28.53 8.30
C TYR A 282 -7.09 -29.51 7.16
N SER A 283 -7.03 -29.10 5.89
CA SER A 283 -7.38 -29.98 4.76
C SER A 283 -6.56 -29.75 3.49
N THR A 284 -5.32 -29.30 3.65
CA THR A 284 -4.41 -28.96 2.54
C THR A 284 -4.29 -30.08 1.51
N ASP A 285 -4.06 -31.33 1.94
CA ASP A 285 -3.92 -32.50 1.05
C ASP A 285 -5.15 -32.77 0.17
N LYS A 286 -6.33 -32.81 0.80
CA LYS A 286 -7.60 -33.10 0.11
C LYS A 286 -7.97 -31.96 -0.85
N LEU A 287 -7.68 -30.71 -0.49
CA LEU A 287 -7.94 -29.56 -1.35
C LEU A 287 -7.02 -29.54 -2.57
N ILE A 288 -5.74 -29.89 -2.39
CA ILE A 288 -4.81 -30.05 -3.52
C ILE A 288 -5.31 -31.14 -4.46
N SER A 289 -5.73 -32.31 -3.95
CA SER A 289 -6.21 -33.38 -4.84
C SER A 289 -7.50 -32.99 -5.59
N ILE A 290 -8.45 -32.33 -4.92
CA ILE A 290 -9.70 -31.84 -5.55
C ILE A 290 -9.41 -30.83 -6.65
N LEU A 291 -8.54 -29.85 -6.39
CA LEU A 291 -8.21 -28.81 -7.35
C LEU A 291 -7.41 -29.37 -8.52
N SER A 292 -6.33 -30.12 -8.26
CA SER A 292 -5.45 -30.66 -9.31
C SER A 292 -6.15 -31.66 -10.24
N ASN A 293 -7.09 -32.47 -9.73
CA ASN A 293 -7.80 -33.46 -10.55
C ASN A 293 -8.81 -32.85 -11.54
N ARG A 294 -9.24 -31.60 -11.32
CA ARG A 294 -10.33 -30.96 -12.09
C ARG A 294 -9.91 -29.67 -12.81
N ILE A 295 -8.62 -29.31 -12.79
CA ILE A 295 -8.11 -28.21 -13.60
C ILE A 295 -8.10 -28.65 -15.07
N SER A 296 -8.91 -27.94 -15.86
CA SER A 296 -8.90 -28.00 -17.32
C SER A 296 -8.84 -26.58 -17.85
N GLU A 297 -8.15 -26.36 -18.97
CA GLU A 297 -7.98 -25.04 -19.62
C GLU A 297 -9.31 -24.34 -19.97
N LYS A 298 -10.42 -25.08 -19.99
CA LYS A 298 -11.77 -24.54 -20.25
C LYS A 298 -12.53 -24.13 -18.98
N SER A 299 -11.95 -24.30 -17.80
CA SER A 299 -12.64 -24.00 -16.55
C SER A 299 -12.72 -22.47 -16.31
N PRO A 300 -13.83 -21.95 -15.80
CA PRO A 300 -13.91 -20.54 -15.43
C PRO A 300 -13.00 -20.28 -14.21
N ARG A 301 -12.51 -19.03 -14.06
CA ARG A 301 -11.72 -18.59 -12.90
C ARG A 301 -10.42 -19.39 -12.66
N LEU A 302 -9.68 -19.63 -13.73
CA LEU A 302 -8.39 -20.35 -13.69
C LEU A 302 -7.35 -19.64 -12.82
N ALA A 303 -7.30 -18.31 -12.86
CA ALA A 303 -6.33 -17.53 -12.07
C ALA A 303 -6.54 -17.72 -10.56
N GLU A 304 -7.79 -17.74 -10.10
CA GLU A 304 -8.16 -18.01 -8.71
C GLU A 304 -7.79 -19.43 -8.29
N LYS A 305 -7.98 -20.40 -9.19
CA LYS A 305 -7.61 -21.82 -8.96
C LYS A 305 -6.11 -21.99 -8.80
N TYR A 306 -5.32 -21.41 -9.70
CA TYR A 306 -3.86 -21.45 -9.62
C TYR A 306 -3.32 -20.72 -8.38
N LEU A 307 -3.89 -19.57 -8.02
CA LEU A 307 -3.50 -18.85 -6.80
C LEU A 307 -3.84 -19.64 -5.54
N ALA A 308 -5.03 -20.25 -5.49
CA ALA A 308 -5.44 -21.12 -4.38
C ALA A 308 -4.50 -22.32 -4.23
N LEU A 309 -4.13 -22.98 -5.34
CA LEU A 309 -3.14 -24.07 -5.35
C LEU A 309 -1.77 -23.60 -4.86
N ALA A 310 -1.28 -22.44 -5.33
CA ALA A 310 0.00 -21.90 -4.91
C ALA A 310 0.06 -21.72 -3.39
N ILE A 311 -1.01 -21.19 -2.78
CA ILE A 311 -1.09 -21.02 -1.32
C ILE A 311 -1.10 -22.35 -0.58
N LEU A 312 -1.82 -23.36 -1.10
CA LEU A 312 -1.84 -24.70 -0.50
C LEU A 312 -0.47 -25.39 -0.60
N TYR A 313 0.26 -25.21 -1.72
CA TYR A 313 1.62 -25.72 -1.87
C TYR A 313 2.63 -24.99 -0.96
N ILE A 314 2.47 -23.68 -0.75
CA ILE A 314 3.25 -22.91 0.22
C ILE A 314 3.07 -23.49 1.64
N GLN A 315 1.84 -23.83 2.04
CA GLN A 315 1.59 -24.44 3.35
C GLN A 315 2.22 -25.82 3.51
N LYS A 316 2.37 -26.57 2.42
CA LYS A 316 3.12 -27.83 2.38
C LYS A 316 4.64 -27.65 2.34
N CYS A 317 5.13 -26.41 2.40
CA CYS A 317 6.53 -26.06 2.19
C CYS A 317 7.07 -26.53 0.81
N ASN A 318 6.22 -26.68 -0.20
CA ASN A 318 6.61 -27.01 -1.57
C ASN A 318 6.63 -25.74 -2.42
N THR A 319 7.72 -25.00 -2.34
CA THR A 319 7.91 -23.72 -3.03
C THR A 319 7.99 -23.86 -4.55
N ASN A 320 8.50 -24.99 -5.06
CA ASN A 320 8.65 -25.22 -6.50
C ASN A 320 7.29 -25.35 -7.19
N SER A 321 6.41 -26.22 -6.68
CA SER A 321 5.06 -26.35 -7.23
C SER A 321 4.23 -25.08 -7.03
N ALA A 322 4.45 -24.34 -5.94
CA ALA A 322 3.81 -23.04 -5.76
C ALA A 322 4.23 -22.02 -6.83
N LYS A 323 5.53 -21.97 -7.17
CA LYS A 323 6.07 -21.10 -8.21
C LYS A 323 5.52 -21.43 -9.59
N GLU A 324 5.50 -22.71 -9.98
CA GLU A 324 4.93 -23.15 -11.26
C GLU A 324 3.47 -22.71 -11.42
N ASN A 325 2.66 -22.82 -10.36
CA ASN A 325 1.27 -22.38 -10.38
C ASN A 325 1.12 -20.85 -10.50
N ILE A 326 2.02 -20.07 -9.91
CA ILE A 326 2.02 -18.60 -10.05
C ILE A 326 2.41 -18.18 -11.47
N GLU A 327 3.39 -18.86 -12.08
CA GLU A 327 3.84 -18.58 -13.46
C GLU A 327 2.74 -18.85 -14.51
N ASN A 328 1.78 -19.74 -14.21
CA ASN A 328 0.61 -20.00 -15.05
C ASN A 328 -0.45 -18.88 -15.01
N ILE A 329 -0.29 -17.86 -14.14
CA ILE A 329 -1.25 -16.75 -14.01
C ILE A 329 -0.71 -15.52 -14.77
N SER A 330 -1.55 -14.91 -15.60
CA SER A 330 -1.21 -13.63 -16.23
C SER A 330 -0.95 -12.53 -15.17
N GLN A 331 0.06 -11.68 -15.38
CA GLN A 331 0.43 -10.62 -14.42
C GLN A 331 -0.74 -9.69 -14.05
N GLN A 332 -1.61 -9.33 -15.02
CA GLN A 332 -2.76 -8.46 -14.76
C GLN A 332 -3.79 -9.14 -13.83
N SER A 333 -4.19 -10.38 -14.14
CA SER A 333 -5.12 -11.13 -13.30
C SER A 333 -4.55 -11.38 -11.89
N LEU A 334 -3.25 -11.65 -11.78
CA LEU A 334 -2.58 -11.80 -10.47
C LEU A 334 -2.63 -10.50 -9.67
N CYS A 335 -2.43 -9.34 -10.32
CA CYS A 335 -2.56 -8.03 -9.70
C CYS A 335 -3.96 -7.84 -9.10
N ASP A 336 -4.99 -8.04 -9.92
CA ASP A 336 -6.38 -7.80 -9.52
C ASP A 336 -6.79 -8.74 -8.37
N LEU A 337 -6.41 -10.02 -8.44
CA LEU A 337 -6.68 -10.99 -7.37
C LEU A 337 -5.97 -10.68 -6.04
N LEU A 338 -4.70 -10.25 -6.08
CA LEU A 338 -3.96 -9.88 -4.87
C LEU A 338 -4.49 -8.56 -4.28
N LEU A 339 -4.95 -7.63 -5.12
CA LEU A 339 -5.60 -6.42 -4.66
C LEU A 339 -6.97 -6.71 -4.01
N GLU A 340 -7.75 -7.62 -4.56
CA GLU A 340 -9.01 -8.09 -3.95
C GLU A 340 -8.78 -8.83 -2.63
N ASN A 341 -7.72 -9.64 -2.56
CA ASN A 341 -7.38 -10.48 -1.42
C ASN A 341 -6.11 -10.01 -0.71
N TYR A 342 -6.01 -8.71 -0.41
CA TYR A 342 -4.81 -8.09 0.19
C TYR A 342 -4.40 -8.70 1.54
N ASN A 343 -5.33 -9.35 2.25
CA ASN A 343 -5.05 -10.08 3.50
C ASN A 343 -4.08 -11.27 3.29
N LEU A 344 -3.85 -11.69 2.05
CA LEU A 344 -2.87 -12.71 1.70
C LEU A 344 -1.45 -12.17 1.61
N VAL A 345 -1.28 -10.85 1.45
CA VAL A 345 0.03 -10.20 1.28
C VAL A 345 0.72 -9.98 2.64
N PHE A 346 -0.06 -9.72 3.68
CA PHE A 346 0.43 -9.42 5.02
C PHE A 346 -0.13 -10.42 6.03
N GLU A 347 0.72 -10.86 6.96
CA GLU A 347 0.29 -11.61 8.13
C GLU A 347 0.34 -10.70 9.36
N THR A 348 -0.68 -10.75 10.22
CA THR A 348 -0.68 -10.01 11.48
C THR A 348 -0.71 -10.98 12.64
N THR A 349 0.38 -11.03 13.40
CA THR A 349 0.48 -11.84 14.61
C THR A 349 0.15 -10.99 15.84
N TYR A 350 -0.72 -11.50 16.69
CA TYR A 350 -1.08 -10.82 17.94
C TYR A 350 -0.32 -11.46 19.10
N SER A 351 0.38 -10.64 19.89
CA SER A 351 1.01 -11.12 21.12
C SER A 351 -0.05 -11.54 22.14
N PRO A 352 0.12 -12.69 22.82
CA PRO A 352 -0.83 -13.17 23.83
C PRO A 352 -0.97 -12.20 25.02
N GLN A 353 -0.02 -11.28 25.23
CA GLN A 353 -0.04 -10.31 26.33
C GLN A 353 -0.72 -8.96 25.96
N SER A 354 -0.97 -8.69 24.67
CA SER A 354 -1.65 -7.46 24.24
C SER A 354 -2.45 -7.70 22.96
N LYS A 355 -3.78 -7.84 23.10
CA LYS A 355 -4.72 -7.95 21.97
C LYS A 355 -4.81 -6.67 21.11
N SER A 356 -4.13 -5.57 21.49
CA SER A 356 -4.28 -4.25 20.84
C SER A 356 -3.15 -3.88 19.88
N LYS A 357 -1.99 -4.53 19.94
CA LYS A 357 -0.84 -4.25 19.06
C LYS A 357 -0.38 -5.53 18.35
N GLY A 358 -1.02 -5.82 17.22
CA GLY A 358 -0.53 -6.85 16.30
C GLY A 358 0.74 -6.39 15.58
N VAL A 359 1.68 -7.30 15.39
CA VAL A 359 2.86 -7.10 14.53
C VAL A 359 2.49 -7.59 13.14
N THR A 360 2.67 -6.73 12.14
CA THR A 360 2.42 -7.08 10.74
C THR A 360 3.74 -7.47 10.09
N THR A 361 3.78 -8.62 9.43
CA THR A 361 4.93 -9.16 8.70
C THR A 361 4.50 -9.52 7.27
N PHE A 362 5.46 -9.78 6.38
CA PHE A 362 5.15 -10.39 5.09
C PHE A 362 4.63 -11.81 5.29
N SER A 363 3.66 -12.20 4.47
CA SER A 363 3.24 -13.60 4.37
C SER A 363 4.26 -14.40 3.55
N GLU A 364 4.26 -15.72 3.72
CA GLU A 364 5.05 -16.66 2.90
C GLU A 364 4.77 -16.51 1.39
N LEU A 365 3.53 -16.16 1.02
CA LEU A 365 3.17 -15.84 -0.36
C LEU A 365 3.93 -14.61 -0.86
N THR A 366 3.99 -13.54 -0.07
CA THR A 366 4.73 -12.32 -0.45
C THR A 366 6.22 -12.60 -0.58
N ILE A 367 6.79 -13.43 0.31
CA ILE A 367 8.18 -13.85 0.23
C ILE A 367 8.46 -14.57 -1.11
N LEU A 368 7.58 -15.49 -1.52
CA LEU A 368 7.69 -16.15 -2.82
C LEU A 368 7.56 -15.13 -3.97
N LEU A 369 6.59 -14.21 -3.91
CA LEU A 369 6.37 -13.20 -4.95
C LEU A 369 7.53 -12.21 -5.10
N ILE A 370 8.30 -11.93 -4.04
CA ILE A 370 9.53 -11.11 -4.11
C ILE A 370 10.52 -11.72 -5.12
N THR A 371 10.59 -13.06 -5.18
CA THR A 371 11.50 -13.77 -6.09
C THR A 371 10.91 -14.01 -7.48
N VAL A 372 9.60 -14.26 -7.58
CA VAL A 372 8.94 -14.66 -8.83
C VAL A 372 8.52 -13.45 -9.66
N CYS A 373 7.91 -12.43 -9.05
CA CYS A 373 7.37 -11.26 -9.77
C CYS A 373 7.61 -9.94 -9.01
N PRO A 374 8.88 -9.52 -8.83
CA PRO A 374 9.23 -8.35 -8.04
C PRO A 374 8.60 -7.04 -8.57
N GLU A 375 8.50 -6.87 -9.90
CA GLU A 375 7.96 -5.64 -10.50
C GLU A 375 6.46 -5.47 -10.26
N LEU A 376 5.70 -6.57 -10.37
CA LEU A 376 4.28 -6.58 -10.09
C LEU A 376 4.02 -6.25 -8.61
N LEU A 377 4.81 -6.84 -7.73
CA LEU A 377 4.69 -6.63 -6.28
C LEU A 377 4.90 -5.16 -5.89
N CYS A 378 5.84 -4.47 -6.53
CA CYS A 378 6.03 -3.02 -6.34
C CYS A 378 4.75 -2.24 -6.67
N THR A 379 4.12 -2.56 -7.81
CA THR A 379 2.88 -1.91 -8.26
C THR A 379 1.73 -2.17 -7.30
N ILE A 380 1.62 -3.41 -6.78
CA ILE A 380 0.62 -3.79 -5.77
C ILE A 380 0.84 -2.99 -4.48
N PHE A 381 2.07 -2.92 -3.95
CA PHE A 381 2.36 -2.17 -2.73
C PHE A 381 2.01 -0.68 -2.87
N VAL A 382 2.37 -0.05 -3.98
CA VAL A 382 2.03 1.36 -4.24
C VAL A 382 0.51 1.56 -4.30
N THR A 383 -0.22 0.66 -4.97
CA THR A 383 -1.69 0.70 -5.06
C THR A 383 -2.37 0.49 -3.70
N LEU A 384 -1.85 -0.42 -2.88
CA LEU A 384 -2.36 -0.67 -1.52
C LEU A 384 -2.14 0.52 -0.59
N VAL A 385 -1.03 1.26 -0.76
CA VAL A 385 -0.70 2.44 0.04
C VAL A 385 -1.47 3.68 -0.42
N ILE A 386 -1.46 3.98 -1.72
CA ILE A 386 -2.00 5.24 -2.27
C ILE A 386 -3.50 5.16 -2.54
N ASP A 387 -3.97 4.10 -3.20
CA ASP A 387 -5.34 4.02 -3.70
C ASP A 387 -6.28 3.38 -2.67
N LYS A 388 -5.95 2.18 -2.18
CA LYS A 388 -6.81 1.47 -1.22
C LYS A 388 -6.61 1.91 0.24
N LYS A 389 -5.47 2.53 0.57
CA LYS A 389 -5.10 2.99 1.93
C LYS A 389 -5.23 1.92 3.02
N VAL A 390 -5.03 0.65 2.66
CA VAL A 390 -5.10 -0.49 3.60
C VAL A 390 -3.92 -0.47 4.57
N ILE A 391 -2.75 -0.09 4.06
CA ILE A 391 -1.50 0.03 4.82
C ILE A 391 -0.90 1.41 4.55
N ASN A 392 -0.35 2.07 5.57
CA ASN A 392 0.36 3.33 5.39
C ASN A 392 1.84 3.06 5.09
N LEU A 393 2.52 4.03 4.47
CA LEU A 393 3.93 3.90 4.10
C LEU A 393 4.81 3.54 5.30
N HIS A 394 4.59 4.17 6.46
CA HIS A 394 5.38 3.89 7.66
C HIS A 394 5.28 2.43 8.13
N LYS A 395 4.09 1.82 8.12
CA LYS A 395 3.89 0.41 8.45
C LYS A 395 4.56 -0.48 7.41
N LEU A 396 4.42 -0.18 6.12
CA LEU A 396 5.07 -0.95 5.06
C LEU A 396 6.59 -0.94 5.20
N LEU A 397 7.18 0.23 5.46
CA LEU A 397 8.61 0.36 5.72
C LEU A 397 9.06 -0.46 6.93
N LYS A 398 8.27 -0.47 8.00
CA LYS A 398 8.57 -1.28 9.19
C LYS A 398 8.61 -2.77 8.85
N VAL A 399 7.68 -3.26 8.03
CA VAL A 399 7.65 -4.66 7.57
C VAL A 399 8.94 -5.00 6.80
N PHE A 400 9.38 -4.13 5.89
CA PHE A 400 10.65 -4.33 5.17
C PHE A 400 11.88 -4.30 6.08
N ILE A 401 11.93 -3.37 7.04
CA ILE A 401 13.06 -3.26 7.99
C ILE A 401 13.16 -4.49 8.89
N GLU A 402 12.03 -5.11 9.24
CA GLU A 402 12.00 -6.34 10.03
C GLU A 402 12.38 -7.56 9.19
N TYR A 403 12.00 -7.57 7.90
CA TYR A 403 12.27 -8.67 6.98
C TYR A 403 13.72 -8.71 6.48
N LEU A 404 14.30 -7.58 6.07
CA LEU A 404 15.62 -7.54 5.42
C LEU A 404 16.75 -8.17 6.26
N PRO A 405 16.87 -7.94 7.59
CA PRO A 405 17.87 -8.60 8.42
C PRO A 405 17.65 -10.12 8.57
N SER A 406 16.41 -10.57 8.43
CA SER A 406 16.03 -11.99 8.57
C SER A 406 16.23 -12.81 7.29
N SER A 407 16.27 -12.15 6.13
CA SER A 407 16.52 -12.79 4.83
C SER A 407 18.02 -13.01 4.57
N ILE A 408 18.40 -14.21 4.13
CA ILE A 408 19.80 -14.59 3.86
C ILE A 408 20.01 -14.78 2.35
N GLY A 409 21.09 -14.24 1.79
CA GLY A 409 21.51 -14.51 0.42
C GLY A 409 20.73 -13.74 -0.66
N ASN A 410 20.32 -14.43 -1.73
CA ASN A 410 19.72 -13.81 -2.92
C ASN A 410 18.35 -13.16 -2.65
N ASP A 411 17.58 -13.67 -1.70
CA ASP A 411 16.25 -13.14 -1.35
C ASP A 411 16.33 -11.72 -0.79
N CYS A 412 17.40 -11.42 -0.05
CA CYS A 412 17.67 -10.07 0.46
C CYS A 412 17.93 -9.06 -0.67
N ASN A 413 18.61 -9.49 -1.75
CA ASN A 413 18.85 -8.66 -2.92
C ASN A 413 17.55 -8.34 -3.64
N PHE A 414 16.70 -9.35 -3.89
CA PHE A 414 15.39 -9.14 -4.52
C PHE A 414 14.49 -8.24 -3.66
N ALA A 415 14.45 -8.47 -2.35
CA ALA A 415 13.66 -7.65 -1.43
C ALA A 415 14.12 -6.19 -1.40
N SER A 416 15.44 -5.95 -1.47
CA SER A 416 16.02 -4.61 -1.54
C SER A 416 15.64 -3.90 -2.85
N VAL A 417 15.68 -4.61 -3.98
CA VAL A 417 15.23 -4.08 -5.28
C VAL A 417 13.74 -3.77 -5.27
N VAL A 418 12.91 -4.64 -4.69
CA VAL A 418 11.47 -4.41 -4.53
C VAL A 418 11.21 -3.18 -3.67
N LEU A 419 11.91 -3.01 -2.55
CA LEU A 419 11.79 -1.82 -1.70
C LEU A 419 12.16 -0.56 -2.49
N GLN A 420 13.31 -0.55 -3.17
CA GLN A 420 13.78 0.58 -3.96
C GLN A 420 12.77 0.97 -5.05
N LYS A 421 12.32 0.02 -5.89
CA LYS A 421 11.30 0.27 -6.93
C LYS A 421 9.95 0.69 -6.35
N THR A 422 9.54 0.12 -5.22
CA THR A 422 8.30 0.53 -4.53
C THR A 422 8.38 1.99 -4.09
N LEU A 423 9.51 2.43 -3.55
CA LEU A 423 9.72 3.82 -3.15
C LEU A 423 9.79 4.78 -4.34
N GLU A 424 10.50 4.40 -5.41
CA GLU A 424 10.54 5.18 -6.66
C GLU A 424 9.12 5.40 -7.23
N ASN A 425 8.37 4.31 -7.41
CA ASN A 425 7.00 4.36 -7.93
C ASN A 425 6.03 5.08 -6.98
N TYR A 426 6.23 4.94 -5.66
CA TYR A 426 5.45 5.67 -4.66
C TYR A 426 5.63 7.17 -4.84
N PHE A 427 6.87 7.66 -4.89
CA PHE A 427 7.13 9.09 -5.02
C PHE A 427 6.66 9.62 -6.38
N GLU A 428 6.94 8.92 -7.48
CA GLU A 428 6.45 9.31 -8.81
C GLU A 428 4.92 9.50 -8.82
N ARG A 429 4.18 8.55 -8.26
CA ARG A 429 2.71 8.61 -8.19
C ARG A 429 2.20 9.62 -7.17
N TYR A 430 2.93 9.84 -6.08
CA TYR A 430 2.61 10.84 -5.07
C TYR A 430 2.70 12.26 -5.62
N PHE A 431 3.77 12.59 -6.36
CA PHE A 431 3.98 13.90 -6.99
C PHE A 431 3.18 14.11 -8.26
N SER A 432 2.71 13.04 -8.89
CA SER A 432 1.77 13.14 -10.02
C SER A 432 0.43 13.76 -9.63
N LYS A 433 0.08 13.76 -8.33
CA LYS A 433 -1.16 14.39 -7.84
C LYS A 433 -0.96 15.91 -7.67
N PRO A 434 -1.84 16.75 -8.22
CA PRO A 434 -1.67 18.21 -8.22
C PRO A 434 -1.68 18.82 -6.82
N GLU A 435 -2.26 18.14 -5.83
CA GLU A 435 -2.32 18.56 -4.43
C GLU A 435 -0.95 18.47 -3.70
N ASN A 436 -0.01 17.68 -4.24
CA ASN A 436 1.23 17.27 -3.58
C ASN A 436 2.50 17.86 -4.23
N ILE A 437 2.37 18.95 -4.98
CA ILE A 437 3.50 19.59 -5.69
C ILE A 437 4.51 20.24 -4.71
N ASP A 438 4.05 20.58 -3.50
CA ASP A 438 4.88 21.24 -2.49
C ASP A 438 5.82 20.25 -1.77
N LEU A 439 7.08 20.19 -2.26
CA LEU A 439 8.14 19.33 -1.72
C LEU A 439 8.42 19.58 -0.22
N SER A 440 8.10 20.77 0.31
CA SER A 440 8.35 21.09 1.71
C SER A 440 7.45 20.32 2.69
N LYS A 441 6.26 19.89 2.22
CA LYS A 441 5.29 19.15 3.05
C LYS A 441 5.70 17.70 3.33
N ILE A 442 6.50 17.10 2.44
CA ILE A 442 6.94 15.70 2.56
C ILE A 442 7.84 15.48 3.78
N ILE A 443 8.59 16.50 4.17
CA ILE A 443 9.46 16.46 5.35
C ILE A 443 8.64 16.23 6.64
N TYR A 444 7.37 16.68 6.64
CA TYR A 444 6.47 16.57 7.78
C TYR A 444 5.59 15.31 7.75
N GLU A 445 5.55 14.58 6.64
CA GLU A 445 4.74 13.36 6.53
C GLU A 445 5.43 12.17 7.21
N ARG A 446 4.74 11.59 8.20
CA ARG A 446 5.24 10.46 9.00
C ARG A 446 5.43 9.22 8.12
N GLY A 447 6.68 8.91 7.78
CA GLY A 447 7.06 7.76 6.95
C GLY A 447 7.73 8.16 5.63
N ALA A 448 7.43 9.33 5.08
CA ALA A 448 8.05 9.79 3.84
C ALA A 448 9.51 10.18 4.04
N GLY A 449 9.85 10.86 5.14
CA GLY A 449 11.24 11.14 5.51
C GLY A 449 12.10 9.87 5.70
N GLU A 450 11.54 8.84 6.32
CA GLU A 450 12.21 7.52 6.46
C GLU A 450 12.35 6.81 5.11
N ALA A 451 11.34 6.88 4.24
CA ALA A 451 11.43 6.35 2.88
C ALA A 451 12.54 7.02 2.07
N VAL A 452 12.65 8.35 2.10
CA VAL A 452 13.74 9.08 1.42
C VAL A 452 15.10 8.67 1.97
N LYS A 453 15.22 8.55 3.29
CA LYS A 453 16.44 8.07 3.95
C LYS A 453 16.84 6.67 3.50
N LEU A 454 15.89 5.74 3.44
CA LEU A 454 16.12 4.37 2.95
C LEU A 454 16.50 4.35 1.47
N LEU A 455 15.87 5.19 0.64
CA LEU A 455 16.17 5.29 -0.79
C LEU A 455 17.60 5.80 -1.03
N VAL A 456 18.04 6.83 -0.29
CA VAL A 456 19.43 7.32 -0.35
C VAL A 456 20.42 6.21 0.04
N ARG A 457 20.16 5.51 1.14
CA ARG A 457 21.01 4.39 1.59
C ARG A 457 21.05 3.25 0.58
N SER A 458 19.92 2.94 -0.05
CA SER A 458 19.80 1.92 -1.10
C SER A 458 20.65 2.28 -2.32
N TYR A 459 20.59 3.52 -2.82
CA TYR A 459 21.44 3.96 -3.93
C TYR A 459 22.93 3.95 -3.59
N LEU A 460 23.32 4.42 -2.39
CA LEU A 460 24.71 4.38 -1.94
C LEU A 460 25.25 2.96 -1.85
N SER A 461 24.46 2.05 -1.27
CA SER A 461 24.81 0.63 -1.20
C SER A 461 24.93 0.01 -2.60
N GLN A 462 24.02 0.34 -3.52
CA GLN A 462 24.06 -0.15 -4.89
C GLN A 462 25.32 0.34 -5.63
N LEU A 463 25.69 1.62 -5.48
CA LEU A 463 26.93 2.16 -6.05
C LEU A 463 28.17 1.45 -5.50
N GLN A 464 28.22 1.18 -4.19
CA GLN A 464 29.33 0.47 -3.58
C GLN A 464 29.45 -0.97 -4.09
N ILE A 465 28.32 -1.70 -4.23
CA ILE A 465 28.31 -3.06 -4.78
C ILE A 465 28.79 -3.07 -6.24
N LEU A 466 28.32 -2.14 -7.06
CA LEU A 466 28.74 -2.02 -8.47
C LEU A 466 30.23 -1.72 -8.57
N GLN A 467 30.76 -0.85 -7.71
CA GLN A 467 32.19 -0.57 -7.65
C GLN A 467 33.01 -1.81 -7.24
N MET A 468 32.57 -2.58 -6.25
CA MET A 468 33.27 -3.81 -5.84
C MET A 468 33.29 -4.83 -6.99
N LYS A 469 32.22 -4.95 -7.77
CA LYS A 469 32.17 -5.79 -8.98
C LYS A 469 33.15 -5.32 -10.06
N GLU A 470 33.23 -4.00 -10.30
CA GLU A 470 34.22 -3.42 -11.22
C GLU A 470 35.66 -3.76 -10.79
N GLN A 471 35.99 -3.61 -9.51
CA GLN A 471 37.32 -3.91 -8.99
C GLN A 471 37.69 -5.40 -9.06
N GLN A 472 36.72 -6.30 -8.91
CA GLN A 472 36.92 -7.74 -9.10
C GLN A 472 37.18 -8.08 -10.57
N SER A 473 36.37 -7.54 -11.49
CA SER A 473 36.55 -7.74 -12.94
C SER A 473 37.92 -7.23 -13.45
N SER A 474 38.43 -6.13 -12.88
CA SER A 474 39.76 -5.60 -13.20
C SER A 474 40.92 -6.44 -12.63
N LYS A 475 40.69 -7.26 -11.60
CA LYS A 475 41.71 -8.17 -11.05
C LYS A 475 41.79 -9.47 -11.86
N ASP A 476 40.67 -10.01 -12.30
CA ASP A 476 40.64 -11.23 -13.14
C ASP A 476 41.22 -10.98 -14.55
N GLY A 477 41.04 -9.77 -15.11
CA GLY A 477 41.66 -9.38 -16.38
C GLY A 477 43.19 -9.24 -16.36
N ARG A 478 43.81 -9.09 -15.18
CA ARG A 478 45.28 -8.99 -15.05
C ARG A 478 45.98 -10.35 -14.93
N TYR A 479 45.25 -11.44 -14.67
CA TYR A 479 45.83 -12.79 -14.62
C TYR A 479 45.88 -13.51 -15.98
N VAL A 480 45.20 -12.99 -17.00
CA VAL A 480 45.17 -13.58 -18.35
C VAL A 480 46.19 -12.95 -19.30
N ALA A 481 46.73 -11.77 -19.00
CA ALA A 481 47.62 -11.01 -19.89
C ALA A 481 49.13 -11.27 -19.70
N THR A 482 49.55 -12.40 -19.14
CA THR A 482 50.99 -12.75 -18.97
C THR A 482 51.43 -14.06 -19.61
N ASN A 483 50.56 -14.78 -20.33
CA ASN A 483 50.95 -15.99 -21.05
C ASN A 483 50.37 -16.00 -22.45
N GLU A 484 50.94 -15.21 -23.37
CA GLU A 484 50.88 -15.49 -24.81
C GLU A 484 51.94 -14.67 -25.53
N ASN A 485 53.17 -15.18 -25.50
CA ASN A 485 54.21 -14.85 -26.48
C ASN A 485 54.97 -16.14 -26.79
N ASN A 486 54.51 -16.84 -27.82
CA ASN A 486 55.31 -17.67 -28.73
C ASN A 486 54.36 -18.39 -29.69
N ASP A 487 54.17 -17.87 -30.90
CA ASP A 487 54.61 -18.57 -32.11
C ASP A 487 54.27 -17.80 -33.40
N LYS A 488 55.34 -17.30 -34.03
CA LYS A 488 55.76 -17.52 -35.42
C LYS A 488 54.80 -17.29 -36.63
N TYR A 489 55.23 -16.31 -37.45
CA TYR A 489 55.40 -16.25 -38.92
C TYR A 489 54.17 -16.50 -39.84
N THR A 490 53.88 -15.65 -40.85
CA THR A 490 54.70 -15.47 -42.06
C THR A 490 54.18 -14.30 -42.94
N PHE A 491 55.14 -13.55 -43.49
CA PHE A 491 55.23 -12.84 -44.79
C PHE A 491 53.98 -12.48 -45.62
N ASP A 492 53.91 -11.21 -46.07
CA ASP A 492 54.32 -10.85 -47.45
C ASP A 492 54.64 -9.35 -47.59
N GLU A 493 55.57 -9.10 -48.53
CA GLU A 493 56.31 -7.87 -48.82
C GLU A 493 55.56 -6.88 -49.75
N ASP A 494 56.17 -5.71 -49.92
CA ASP A 494 55.97 -4.66 -50.94
C ASP A 494 54.79 -3.69 -50.75
N ASP A 495 55.06 -2.43 -50.38
CA ASP A 495 55.46 -1.43 -51.38
C ASP A 495 55.90 -0.12 -50.71
N ASP A 496 56.91 0.50 -51.31
CA ASP A 496 57.51 1.79 -50.94
C ASP A 496 56.53 2.95 -51.21
N LEU A 497 56.75 4.10 -50.57
CA LEU A 497 56.00 5.39 -50.68
C LEU A 497 54.94 5.65 -49.58
N ASN A 498 55.39 6.20 -48.45
CA ASN A 498 54.79 7.40 -47.82
C ASN A 498 55.48 7.74 -46.49
N LYS A 499 56.72 8.23 -46.56
CA LYS A 499 57.30 9.06 -45.49
C LYS A 499 56.65 10.45 -45.55
N ASP A 500 55.40 10.58 -45.10
CA ASP A 500 54.77 11.89 -44.81
C ASP A 500 53.45 11.82 -44.00
N ARG A 501 53.16 10.70 -43.31
CA ARG A 501 51.92 10.55 -42.51
C ARG A 501 52.08 10.41 -40.99
N HIS A 502 53.26 10.66 -40.45
CA HIS A 502 53.47 10.65 -38.99
C HIS A 502 53.23 12.00 -38.28
N GLN A 503 52.74 13.03 -38.97
CA GLN A 503 52.31 14.29 -38.35
C GLN A 503 50.79 14.46 -38.18
N GLU A 504 49.95 13.55 -38.71
CA GLU A 504 48.48 13.68 -38.61
C GLU A 504 47.81 12.82 -37.51
N LYS A 505 48.56 11.97 -36.78
CA LYS A 505 48.01 11.14 -35.68
C LYS A 505 48.14 11.73 -34.28
N LEU A 506 48.68 12.93 -34.16
CA LEU A 506 48.69 13.71 -32.93
C LEU A 506 47.92 15.00 -33.23
N GLY A 507 46.62 15.00 -32.94
CA GLY A 507 45.67 16.08 -33.25
C GLY A 507 45.97 17.39 -32.54
N TYR A 508 47.07 18.05 -32.89
CA TYR A 508 47.49 19.35 -32.36
C TYR A 508 46.74 20.54 -32.99
N ASN A 509 45.94 20.32 -34.04
CA ASN A 509 45.22 21.39 -34.75
C ASN A 509 43.78 21.65 -34.29
N HIS A 510 43.33 21.11 -33.15
CA HIS A 510 41.99 21.41 -32.59
C HIS A 510 41.98 22.35 -31.38
N ILE A 511 43.12 22.94 -30.98
CA ILE A 511 43.19 23.88 -29.84
C ILE A 511 42.46 25.22 -30.13
N SER A 512 42.09 25.49 -31.38
CA SER A 512 41.36 26.69 -31.80
C SER A 512 39.86 26.48 -32.02
N GLN A 513 39.27 25.32 -31.69
CA GLN A 513 37.81 25.20 -31.60
C GLN A 513 37.32 25.59 -30.20
N THR A 514 36.45 26.59 -30.16
CA THR A 514 35.78 27.11 -28.96
C THR A 514 35.00 26.00 -28.25
N TYR A 515 35.59 25.45 -27.19
CA TYR A 515 35.08 24.34 -26.37
C TYR A 515 33.77 24.58 -25.58
N PHE A 516 32.99 25.60 -25.93
CA PHE A 516 31.67 25.85 -25.37
C PHE A 516 30.75 26.40 -26.45
N GLU A 517 30.42 25.58 -27.45
CA GLU A 517 29.13 25.75 -28.10
C GLU A 517 28.04 25.45 -27.07
N GLU A 518 27.06 26.35 -26.95
CA GLU A 518 25.77 26.07 -26.31
C GLU A 518 25.13 24.88 -27.04
N GLN A 519 25.50 23.66 -26.65
CA GLN A 519 24.83 22.47 -27.10
C GLN A 519 23.39 22.52 -26.58
N LYS A 520 22.46 22.63 -27.53
CA LYS A 520 21.00 22.48 -27.39
C LYS A 520 20.64 21.60 -26.19
N LYS A 521 19.77 22.13 -25.32
CA LYS A 521 19.15 21.44 -24.17
C LYS A 521 18.99 19.94 -24.44
N LYS A 522 19.85 19.11 -23.83
CA LYS A 522 19.72 17.65 -23.89
C LYS A 522 18.37 17.24 -23.25
N PRO A 523 17.73 16.15 -23.72
CA PRO A 523 16.49 15.68 -23.15
C PRO A 523 16.71 15.31 -21.67
N LYS A 524 15.83 15.82 -20.81
CA LYS A 524 15.80 15.53 -19.37
C LYS A 524 15.62 14.02 -19.16
N GLY A 525 16.36 13.45 -18.20
CA GLY A 525 16.35 12.01 -17.96
C GLY A 525 15.00 11.46 -17.47
N SER A 526 14.70 10.20 -17.80
CA SER A 526 13.50 9.48 -17.36
C SER A 526 13.71 8.79 -16.00
N TYR A 527 13.95 9.58 -14.95
CA TYR A 527 14.10 9.06 -13.59
C TYR A 527 13.59 10.06 -12.54
N LEU A 528 13.30 9.55 -11.33
CA LEU A 528 12.74 10.34 -10.23
C LEU A 528 13.59 11.60 -9.94
N PHE A 529 12.92 12.76 -9.85
CA PHE A 529 13.53 14.07 -9.63
C PHE A 529 14.53 14.54 -10.70
N SER A 530 14.54 13.97 -11.92
CA SER A 530 15.48 14.38 -12.98
C SER A 530 15.48 15.89 -13.28
N ASN A 531 14.34 16.56 -13.08
CA ASN A 531 14.21 18.02 -13.21
C ASN A 531 15.06 18.84 -12.23
N PHE A 532 15.44 18.26 -11.09
CA PHE A 532 16.17 18.96 -10.03
C PHE A 532 17.68 18.76 -10.11
N ARG A 533 18.18 17.84 -10.94
CA ARG A 533 19.61 17.60 -11.07
C ARG A 533 20.29 18.80 -11.76
N TYR A 534 21.32 19.32 -11.12
CA TYR A 534 22.14 20.41 -11.68
C TYR A 534 22.90 19.97 -12.94
N GLU A 535 23.07 20.89 -13.89
CA GLU A 535 23.73 20.65 -15.18
C GLU A 535 25.25 20.53 -15.05
N TYR A 536 25.86 21.18 -14.05
CA TYR A 536 27.30 21.12 -13.83
C TYR A 536 27.79 19.69 -13.53
N LEU A 537 26.92 18.84 -13.00
CA LEU A 537 27.24 17.46 -12.66
C LEU A 537 27.56 16.61 -13.90
N ASP A 538 27.04 16.97 -15.08
CA ASP A 538 27.42 16.30 -16.34
C ASP A 538 28.84 16.66 -16.80
N LYS A 539 29.41 17.75 -16.26
CA LYS A 539 30.78 18.20 -16.53
C LYS A 539 31.79 17.64 -15.53
N MET A 540 31.37 16.75 -14.64
CA MET A 540 32.20 16.11 -13.62
C MET A 540 32.47 14.63 -13.93
N PRO A 541 33.56 14.04 -13.41
CA PRO A 541 33.75 12.60 -13.41
C PRO A 541 32.59 11.89 -12.69
N PRO A 542 32.09 10.75 -13.18
CA PRO A 542 32.62 9.92 -14.28
C PRO A 542 32.13 10.31 -15.70
N PHE A 543 31.24 11.30 -15.84
CA PHE A 543 30.60 11.62 -17.13
C PHE A 543 31.49 12.39 -18.11
N GLN A 544 32.44 13.17 -17.57
CA GLN A 544 33.43 13.88 -18.35
C GLN A 544 34.83 13.61 -17.79
N ILE A 545 35.79 13.44 -18.69
CA ILE A 545 37.20 13.21 -18.36
C ILE A 545 37.74 14.39 -17.55
N ASP A 546 38.51 14.10 -16.50
CA ASP A 546 39.22 15.12 -15.72
C ASP A 546 40.36 15.73 -16.57
N ILE A 547 40.05 16.86 -17.20
CA ILE A 547 40.98 17.60 -18.07
C ILE A 547 42.20 18.07 -17.26
N THR A 548 42.01 18.37 -15.98
CA THR A 548 43.05 18.93 -15.11
C THR A 548 44.08 17.86 -14.81
N SER A 549 43.68 16.64 -14.46
CA SER A 549 44.60 15.51 -14.29
C SER A 549 45.40 15.20 -15.55
N LYS A 550 44.79 15.23 -16.75
CA LYS A 550 45.54 15.03 -18.01
C LYS A 550 46.56 16.14 -18.28
N LEU A 551 46.25 17.38 -17.90
CA LEU A 551 47.20 18.49 -18.00
C LEU A 551 48.36 18.34 -17.01
N TYR A 552 48.11 17.88 -15.78
CA TYR A 552 49.14 17.60 -14.79
C TYR A 552 50.03 16.42 -15.19
N GLU A 553 49.45 15.32 -15.70
CA GLU A 553 50.19 14.17 -16.26
C GLU A 553 51.18 14.58 -17.36
N THR A 554 50.82 15.59 -18.16
CA THR A 554 51.68 16.09 -19.25
C THR A 554 52.71 17.13 -18.77
N SER A 555 52.52 17.70 -17.59
CA SER A 555 53.31 18.85 -17.09
C SER A 555 54.24 18.51 -15.92
N VAL A 556 54.04 17.38 -15.25
CA VAL A 556 54.80 16.96 -14.06
C VAL A 556 55.31 15.52 -14.27
N GLU A 557 56.63 15.33 -14.21
CA GLU A 557 57.24 13.98 -14.21
C GLU A 557 56.83 13.23 -12.92
N ASP A 558 56.48 11.94 -13.04
CA ASP A 558 55.98 11.06 -11.97
C ASP A 558 54.63 11.47 -11.30
N TYR A 559 53.75 12.20 -12.00
CA TYR A 559 52.40 12.46 -11.49
C TYR A 559 51.58 11.16 -11.37
N PRO A 560 50.93 10.88 -10.21
CA PRO A 560 50.10 9.69 -10.05
C PRO A 560 48.92 9.76 -11.02
N VAL A 561 48.87 8.83 -11.97
CA VAL A 561 47.75 8.68 -12.91
C VAL A 561 46.48 8.46 -12.09
N LYS A 562 45.56 9.45 -12.09
CA LYS A 562 44.24 9.26 -11.48
C LYS A 562 43.52 8.16 -12.27
N GLN A 563 42.94 7.21 -11.54
CA GLN A 563 42.25 6.05 -12.11
C GLN A 563 41.19 6.51 -13.13
N GLU A 564 41.35 6.13 -14.41
CA GLU A 564 40.30 6.36 -15.41
C GLU A 564 39.10 5.47 -15.07
N TRP A 565 37.94 6.09 -14.88
CA TRP A 565 36.68 5.38 -14.65
C TRP A 565 36.30 4.59 -15.90
N GLN A 566 36.14 3.27 -15.76
CA GLN A 566 35.57 2.45 -16.83
C GLN A 566 34.11 2.87 -17.07
N PRO A 567 33.61 2.89 -18.32
CA PRO A 567 32.22 3.19 -18.60
C PRO A 567 31.33 2.11 -17.97
N ASN A 568 30.41 2.52 -17.08
CA ASN A 568 29.43 1.64 -16.46
C ASN A 568 28.08 2.36 -16.43
N GLU A 569 27.24 2.04 -17.42
CA GLU A 569 25.93 2.69 -17.60
C GLU A 569 24.98 2.48 -16.40
N GLU A 570 25.06 1.32 -15.74
CA GLU A 570 24.22 1.01 -14.58
C GLU A 570 24.62 1.87 -13.38
N ALA A 571 25.92 1.94 -13.07
CA ALA A 571 26.44 2.75 -11.97
C ALA A 571 26.22 4.25 -12.24
N ASP A 572 26.36 4.68 -13.50
CA ASP A 572 26.12 6.05 -13.94
C ASP A 572 24.65 6.46 -13.82
N LEU A 573 23.71 5.54 -14.08
CA LEU A 573 22.28 5.78 -13.88
C LEU A 573 21.93 5.90 -12.39
N VAL A 574 22.46 5.01 -11.54
CA VAL A 574 22.25 5.07 -10.08
C VAL A 574 22.84 6.37 -9.51
N LEU A 575 24.02 6.77 -9.97
CA LEU A 575 24.64 8.03 -9.57
C LEU A 575 23.77 9.23 -9.98
N LYS A 576 23.22 9.25 -11.20
CA LYS A 576 22.29 10.30 -11.65
C LYS A 576 21.03 10.37 -10.79
N LYS A 577 20.44 9.22 -10.43
CA LYS A 577 19.28 9.14 -9.53
C LYS A 577 19.60 9.71 -8.14
N LEU A 578 20.74 9.31 -7.57
CA LEU A 578 21.19 9.80 -6.27
C LEU A 578 21.46 11.31 -6.29
N GLN A 579 22.16 11.81 -7.30
CA GLN A 579 22.42 13.23 -7.50
C GLN A 579 21.11 14.04 -7.58
N ALA A 580 20.16 13.59 -8.39
CA ALA A 580 18.87 14.26 -8.54
C ALA A 580 18.07 14.29 -7.22
N LEU A 581 18.09 13.19 -6.46
CA LEU A 581 17.46 13.12 -5.15
C LEU A 581 18.10 14.09 -4.16
N LEU A 582 19.42 14.17 -4.09
CA LEU A 582 20.14 15.11 -3.21
C LEU A 582 19.90 16.58 -3.61
N CYS A 583 19.74 16.87 -4.91
CA CYS A 583 19.41 18.21 -5.39
C CYS A 583 17.95 18.65 -5.12
N SER A 584 17.02 17.70 -4.91
CA SER A 584 15.58 17.97 -4.78
C SER A 584 15.15 18.71 -3.51
N GLN A 585 16.06 18.94 -2.55
CA GLN A 585 15.81 19.52 -1.22
C GLN A 585 14.82 18.74 -0.31
N VAL A 586 14.31 17.59 -0.76
CA VAL A 586 13.44 16.71 0.04
C VAL A 586 14.22 15.96 1.14
N VAL A 587 15.52 15.78 0.92
CA VAL A 587 16.40 14.99 1.80
C VAL A 587 16.63 15.72 3.13
N PRO A 588 16.32 15.10 4.28
CA PRO A 588 16.55 15.71 5.59
C PRO A 588 18.04 15.99 5.85
N LYS A 589 18.36 17.09 6.55
CA LYS A 589 19.74 17.49 6.89
C LYS A 589 20.54 16.38 7.58
N GLN A 590 19.89 15.58 8.44
CA GLN A 590 20.53 14.44 9.10
C GLN A 590 21.05 13.41 8.09
N VAL A 591 20.29 13.13 7.03
CA VAL A 591 20.70 12.20 5.96
C VAL A 591 21.88 12.79 5.20
N MET A 592 21.89 14.10 4.92
CA MET A 592 23.03 14.76 4.28
C MET A 592 24.33 14.61 5.10
N THR A 593 24.25 14.70 6.43
CA THR A 593 25.39 14.43 7.32
C THR A 593 25.83 12.96 7.26
N GLU A 594 24.88 12.01 7.25
CA GLU A 594 25.19 10.57 7.10
C GLU A 594 25.89 10.29 5.76
N VAL A 595 25.45 10.90 4.65
CA VAL A 595 26.11 10.75 3.34
C VAL A 595 27.53 11.33 3.38
N ASN A 596 27.74 12.50 3.99
CA ASN A 596 29.06 13.09 4.14
C ASN A 596 30.03 12.15 4.90
N THR A 597 29.57 11.59 6.03
CA THR A 597 30.35 10.60 6.79
C THR A 597 30.63 9.34 5.96
N TYR A 598 29.65 8.84 5.21
CA TYR A 598 29.82 7.68 4.36
C TYR A 598 30.86 7.91 3.24
N LEU A 599 30.84 9.09 2.62
CA LEU A 599 31.81 9.47 1.57
C LEU A 599 33.22 9.65 2.14
N SER A 600 33.37 10.15 3.38
CA SER A 600 34.67 10.24 4.04
C SER A 600 35.32 8.87 4.32
N VAL A 601 34.51 7.82 4.46
CA VAL A 601 35.00 6.44 4.64
C VAL A 601 35.27 5.76 3.29
N ASN A 602 34.56 6.17 2.23
CA ASN A 602 34.64 5.58 0.89
C ASN A 602 35.08 6.61 -0.15
N GLU A 603 36.29 7.17 0.01
CA GLU A 603 36.82 8.25 -0.84
C GLU A 603 36.85 7.89 -2.33
N ASN A 604 37.07 6.61 -2.63
CA ASN A 604 37.14 6.08 -3.98
C ASN A 604 35.76 5.81 -4.61
N LEU A 605 34.63 6.15 -3.98
CA LEU A 605 33.31 5.86 -4.54
C LEU A 605 33.10 6.57 -5.89
N ARG A 606 32.45 5.89 -6.85
CA ARG A 606 32.11 6.47 -8.15
C ARG A 606 31.30 7.77 -7.99
N GLY A 607 31.86 8.88 -8.46
CA GLY A 607 31.26 10.20 -8.34
C GLY A 607 31.31 10.82 -6.93
N SER A 608 32.21 10.39 -6.04
CA SER A 608 32.36 10.92 -4.68
C SER A 608 32.48 12.45 -4.67
N GLU A 609 33.36 13.03 -5.48
CA GLU A 609 33.54 14.48 -5.63
C GLU A 609 32.25 15.19 -6.07
N SER A 610 31.48 14.57 -6.97
CA SER A 610 30.21 15.11 -7.43
C SER A 610 29.15 15.14 -6.32
N LEU A 611 29.09 14.09 -5.50
CA LEU A 611 28.17 14.02 -4.35
C LEU A 611 28.58 15.01 -3.25
N MET A 612 29.89 15.15 -2.99
CA MET A 612 30.43 16.13 -2.04
C MET A 612 30.08 17.56 -2.46
N SER A 613 30.20 17.89 -3.76
CA SER A 613 29.83 19.22 -4.27
C SER A 613 28.36 19.59 -4.01
N ILE A 614 27.46 18.60 -3.94
CA ILE A 614 26.04 18.80 -3.66
C ILE A 614 25.79 19.00 -2.17
N ILE A 615 26.53 18.30 -1.31
CA ILE A 615 26.31 18.30 0.14
C ILE A 615 26.97 19.49 0.84
N MET A 616 28.13 19.93 0.34
CA MET A 616 28.91 21.01 0.93
C MET A 616 28.26 22.40 0.76
N GLY A 617 28.67 23.33 1.63
CA GLY A 617 28.35 24.74 1.47
C GLY A 617 28.96 25.30 0.18
N THR A 618 28.37 26.35 -0.38
CA THR A 618 28.78 26.93 -1.67
C THR A 618 30.29 27.25 -1.71
N ASN A 619 30.84 27.85 -0.66
CA ASN A 619 32.25 28.23 -0.61
C ASN A 619 33.19 27.02 -0.56
N ASP A 620 32.87 26.01 0.25
CA ASP A 620 33.69 24.81 0.38
C ASP A 620 33.63 23.96 -0.90
N ALA A 621 32.46 23.90 -1.54
CA ALA A 621 32.31 23.28 -2.85
C ALA A 621 33.18 23.96 -3.91
N ILE A 622 33.27 25.30 -3.91
CA ILE A 622 34.18 26.03 -4.83
C ILE A 622 35.63 25.64 -4.60
N LEU A 623 36.07 25.52 -3.33
CA LEU A 623 37.42 25.10 -2.98
C LEU A 623 37.71 23.64 -3.37
N LEU A 624 36.72 22.75 -3.29
CA LEU A 624 36.85 21.39 -3.78
C LEU A 624 36.95 21.36 -5.32
N LEU A 625 36.02 22.02 -6.00
CA LEU A 625 35.88 21.97 -7.45
C LEU A 625 37.04 22.64 -8.18
N ILE A 626 37.67 23.66 -7.60
CA ILE A 626 38.83 24.32 -8.23
C ILE A 626 40.06 23.42 -8.30
N ASP A 627 40.21 22.51 -7.33
CA ASP A 627 41.33 21.57 -7.27
C ASP A 627 40.99 20.24 -7.97
N ALA A 628 39.74 19.78 -7.88
CA ALA A 628 39.31 18.51 -8.43
C ALA A 628 38.88 18.58 -9.91
N CYS A 629 37.99 19.51 -10.27
CA CYS A 629 37.39 19.58 -11.62
C CYS A 629 36.98 21.01 -12.02
N PRO A 630 37.95 21.93 -12.22
CA PRO A 630 37.69 23.34 -12.48
C PRO A 630 36.86 23.62 -13.75
N GLN A 631 36.78 22.68 -14.69
CA GLN A 631 35.94 22.79 -15.89
C GLN A 631 34.44 22.99 -15.61
N CYS A 632 33.94 22.55 -14.45
CA CYS A 632 32.53 22.67 -14.11
C CYS A 632 32.17 23.98 -13.38
N LEU A 633 33.16 24.77 -12.92
CA LEU A 633 32.96 25.93 -12.04
C LEU A 633 31.99 26.99 -12.60
N LEU A 634 32.05 27.27 -13.90
CA LEU A 634 31.12 28.22 -14.53
C LEU A 634 29.67 27.73 -14.45
N GLN A 635 29.45 26.45 -14.79
CA GLN A 635 28.11 25.86 -14.74
C GLN A 635 27.63 25.71 -13.29
N PHE A 636 28.54 25.37 -12.36
CA PHE A 636 28.23 25.33 -10.94
C PHE A 636 27.72 26.68 -10.44
N GLY A 637 28.37 27.78 -10.84
CA GLY A 637 27.91 29.13 -10.54
C GLY A 637 26.53 29.43 -11.13
N LYS A 638 26.27 29.04 -12.39
CA LYS A 638 24.95 29.20 -13.04
C LYS A 638 23.83 28.46 -12.32
N ASP A 639 24.12 27.27 -11.82
CA ASP A 639 23.12 26.36 -11.25
C ASP A 639 22.82 26.68 -9.77
N ARG A 640 23.82 27.13 -8.99
CA ARG A 640 23.70 27.31 -7.53
C ARG A 640 23.66 28.76 -7.05
N PHE A 641 24.31 29.70 -7.73
CA PHE A 641 24.51 31.02 -7.15
C PHE A 641 23.24 31.86 -7.25
N CYS A 642 22.79 32.34 -6.11
CA CYS A 642 21.65 33.26 -6.01
C CYS A 642 22.11 34.67 -5.61
N ARG A 643 23.33 34.81 -5.09
CA ARG A 643 23.84 36.07 -4.51
C ARG A 643 25.15 36.52 -5.17
N THR A 644 25.39 37.83 -5.16
CA THR A 644 26.57 38.46 -5.76
C THR A 644 27.88 38.16 -5.00
N ASP A 645 27.80 37.91 -3.69
CA ASP A 645 28.96 37.54 -2.87
C ASP A 645 29.53 36.15 -3.21
N GLU A 646 28.68 35.22 -3.67
CA GLU A 646 29.11 33.89 -4.12
C GLU A 646 29.97 34.00 -5.40
N TRP A 647 29.55 34.82 -6.37
CA TRP A 647 30.33 35.12 -7.57
C TRP A 647 31.66 35.82 -7.24
N LYS A 648 31.64 36.76 -6.29
CA LYS A 648 32.86 37.44 -5.81
C LYS A 648 33.86 36.46 -5.20
N PHE A 649 33.37 35.54 -4.37
CA PHE A 649 34.20 34.50 -3.76
C PHE A 649 34.80 33.56 -4.82
N LEU A 650 34.01 33.13 -5.81
CA LEU A 650 34.49 32.31 -6.91
C LEU A 650 35.62 33.00 -7.69
N ILE A 651 35.42 34.26 -8.10
CA ILE A 651 36.42 35.03 -8.87
C ILE A 651 37.70 35.21 -8.06
N ALA A 652 37.59 35.61 -6.78
CA ALA A 652 38.75 35.76 -5.90
C ALA A 652 39.52 34.44 -5.72
N THR A 653 38.81 33.32 -5.63
CA THR A 653 39.41 31.99 -5.45
C THR A 653 40.14 31.54 -6.71
N VAL A 654 39.55 31.74 -7.89
CA VAL A 654 40.19 31.44 -9.18
C VAL A 654 41.43 32.31 -9.39
N GLN A 655 41.36 33.61 -9.08
CA GLN A 655 42.52 34.52 -9.16
C GLN A 655 43.66 34.10 -8.23
N ARG A 656 43.36 33.74 -6.98
CA ARG A 656 44.37 33.21 -6.03
C ARG A 656 45.02 31.91 -6.52
N ARG A 657 44.24 31.02 -7.15
CA ARG A 657 44.77 29.78 -7.73
C ARG A 657 45.70 30.06 -8.90
N ILE A 658 45.34 30.99 -9.79
CA ILE A 658 46.20 31.41 -10.92
C ILE A 658 47.54 31.94 -10.42
N LEU A 659 47.53 32.78 -9.37
CA LEU A 659 48.76 33.32 -8.75
C LEU A 659 49.64 32.22 -8.14
N ARG A 660 49.04 31.20 -7.50
CA ARG A 660 49.83 30.06 -6.99
C ARG A 660 50.42 29.22 -8.13
N LEU A 661 49.69 29.05 -9.22
CA LEU A 661 50.13 28.24 -10.36
C LEU A 661 51.19 28.95 -11.21
N SER A 662 51.20 30.28 -11.28
CA SER A 662 52.20 31.06 -12.02
C SER A 662 53.59 31.04 -11.38
N GLN A 663 53.66 30.78 -10.08
CA GLN A 663 54.92 30.66 -9.35
C GLN A 663 55.71 29.41 -9.74
N ASN A 664 55.06 28.40 -10.33
CA ASN A 664 55.71 27.15 -10.74
C ASN A 664 55.86 27.08 -12.28
N GLY A 665 57.10 27.05 -12.76
CA GLY A 665 57.45 27.15 -14.19
C GLY A 665 56.89 26.02 -15.06
N ASP A 666 56.68 24.85 -14.47
CA ASP A 666 56.21 23.64 -15.17
C ASP A 666 54.68 23.62 -15.37
N LEU A 667 53.94 24.42 -14.60
CA LEU A 667 52.47 24.43 -14.59
C LEU A 667 51.84 25.47 -15.53
N LYS A 668 52.59 25.99 -16.52
CA LYS A 668 52.11 27.02 -17.46
C LYS A 668 50.82 26.63 -18.20
N ARG A 669 50.69 25.37 -18.62
CA ARG A 669 49.49 24.87 -19.32
C ARG A 669 48.26 24.85 -18.42
N VAL A 670 48.43 24.42 -17.17
CA VAL A 670 47.38 24.43 -16.14
C VAL A 670 46.98 25.87 -15.79
N CYS A 671 47.96 26.77 -15.64
CA CYS A 671 47.72 28.19 -15.39
C CYS A 671 46.90 28.85 -16.53
N PHE A 672 47.23 28.57 -17.79
CA PHE A 672 46.47 29.06 -18.95
C PHE A 672 45.01 28.56 -18.93
N PHE A 673 44.78 27.29 -18.55
CA PHE A 673 43.44 26.73 -18.43
C PHE A 673 42.60 27.47 -17.38
N HIS A 674 43.15 27.77 -16.19
CA HIS A 674 42.45 28.57 -15.19
C HIS A 674 42.22 30.03 -15.62
N LYS A 675 43.15 30.66 -16.36
CA LYS A 675 42.93 31.99 -16.96
C LYS A 675 41.73 32.00 -17.91
N LYS A 676 41.58 30.95 -18.73
CA LYS A 676 40.44 30.79 -19.64
C LYS A 676 39.12 30.67 -18.86
N ILE A 677 39.09 29.83 -17.81
CA ILE A 677 37.92 29.69 -16.94
C ILE A 677 37.53 31.03 -16.29
N LEU A 678 38.51 31.80 -15.80
CA LEU A 678 38.29 33.12 -15.22
C LEU A 678 37.64 34.08 -16.24
N LYS A 679 38.15 34.10 -17.47
CA LYS A 679 37.59 34.91 -18.57
C LYS A 679 36.15 34.52 -18.86
N ASP A 680 35.84 33.23 -18.92
CA ASP A 680 34.48 32.74 -19.19
C ASP A 680 33.51 33.10 -18.04
N ILE A 681 33.96 32.99 -16.79
CA ILE A 681 33.20 33.43 -15.60
C ILE A 681 32.92 34.94 -15.66
N LEU A 682 33.94 35.76 -15.90
CA LEU A 682 33.78 37.21 -15.99
C LEU A 682 32.86 37.63 -17.13
N THR A 683 32.93 36.96 -18.29
CA THR A 683 32.05 37.18 -19.43
C THR A 683 30.60 36.85 -19.10
N HIS A 684 30.36 35.73 -18.39
CA HIS A 684 29.02 35.35 -17.95
C HIS A 684 28.44 36.33 -16.93
N VAL A 685 29.21 36.72 -15.90
CA VAL A 685 28.75 37.69 -14.91
C VAL A 685 28.45 39.03 -15.56
N ALA A 686 29.29 39.48 -16.52
CA ALA A 686 29.07 40.72 -17.25
C ALA A 686 27.80 40.72 -18.12
N SER A 687 27.46 39.58 -18.73
CA SER A 687 26.27 39.45 -19.58
C SER A 687 24.98 39.21 -18.79
N SER A 688 25.06 38.65 -17.57
CA SER A 688 23.88 38.27 -16.78
C SER A 688 23.47 39.28 -15.69
N MET A 689 24.38 40.15 -15.25
CA MET A 689 24.13 41.07 -14.12
C MET A 689 23.99 42.53 -14.54
N THR A 690 23.41 43.34 -13.64
CA THR A 690 23.41 44.81 -13.79
C THR A 690 24.78 45.40 -13.48
N LEU A 691 25.05 46.61 -13.97
CA LEU A 691 26.33 47.29 -13.75
C LEU A 691 26.67 47.45 -12.26
N GLU A 692 25.69 47.79 -11.42
CA GLU A 692 25.89 47.93 -9.96
C GLU A 692 26.27 46.59 -9.30
N GLN A 693 25.59 45.51 -9.68
CA GLN A 693 25.89 44.16 -9.18
C GLN A 693 27.26 43.69 -9.65
N LEU A 694 27.61 43.94 -10.92
CA LEU A 694 28.92 43.59 -11.48
C LEU A 694 30.06 44.28 -10.72
N MET A 695 29.90 45.56 -10.38
CA MET A 695 30.89 46.30 -9.59
C MET A 695 31.06 45.75 -8.16
N GLN A 696 30.00 45.19 -7.56
CA GLN A 696 30.08 44.54 -6.25
C GLN A 696 30.78 43.17 -6.30
N VAL A 697 30.69 42.48 -7.43
CA VAL A 697 31.26 41.15 -7.66
C VAL A 697 32.78 41.19 -7.87
N PHE A 698 33.33 42.30 -8.39
CA PHE A 698 34.78 42.42 -8.54
C PHE A 698 35.49 42.43 -7.18
N PRO A 699 36.47 41.52 -6.96
CA PRO A 699 37.31 41.57 -5.76
C PRO A 699 38.03 42.92 -5.64
N GLN A 700 38.18 43.42 -4.41
CA GLN A 700 39.01 44.60 -4.16
C GLN A 700 40.46 44.28 -4.56
N ARG A 701 41.16 45.24 -5.19
CA ARG A 701 42.56 45.09 -5.60
C ARG A 701 43.39 44.59 -4.42
N PHE A 702 44.22 43.58 -4.64
CA PHE A 702 45.14 43.11 -3.60
C PHE A 702 46.19 44.21 -3.35
N SER A 703 46.07 44.94 -2.25
CA SER A 703 47.16 45.84 -1.81
C SER A 703 48.33 44.98 -1.32
N THR A 704 49.46 45.11 -1.99
CA THR A 704 50.74 44.42 -1.69
C THR A 704 51.43 44.93 -0.43
N THR A 705 50.72 45.09 0.69
CA THR A 705 51.30 45.68 1.93
C THR A 705 51.38 44.78 3.15
N ASN A 706 50.94 43.51 3.09
CA ASN A 706 51.05 42.59 4.22
C ASN A 706 51.90 41.35 3.88
N ILE A 707 53.20 41.56 3.67
CA ILE A 707 54.20 40.50 3.91
C ILE A 707 55.16 41.05 4.96
N ASP A 708 55.20 40.34 6.08
CA ASP A 708 55.92 40.58 7.32
C ASP A 708 57.19 41.43 7.22
N SER A 709 57.15 42.56 7.92
CA SER A 709 58.33 43.26 8.41
C SER A 709 59.03 42.39 9.47
N ASN A 710 59.82 41.43 9.01
CA ASN A 710 60.99 40.88 9.73
C ASN A 710 61.86 40.12 8.71
N LYS A 711 62.77 40.84 8.07
CA LYS A 711 63.91 40.28 7.34
C LYS A 711 65.18 40.63 8.12
N GLU A 712 65.93 39.63 8.57
CA GLU A 712 67.38 39.73 8.50
C GLU A 712 67.84 39.28 7.10
N SER A 713 68.30 40.29 6.36
CA SER A 713 69.42 40.32 5.40
C SER A 713 69.94 39.02 4.77
N SER A 714 69.51 38.75 3.54
CA SER A 714 70.28 38.58 2.29
C SER A 714 69.31 38.03 1.22
N ASP A 715 69.58 38.22 -0.07
CA ASP A 715 68.67 37.99 -1.22
C ASP A 715 67.62 39.09 -1.50
N ILE A 716 68.07 40.12 -2.22
CA ILE A 716 67.26 41.26 -2.68
C ILE A 716 67.15 41.30 -4.22
N LEU A 717 67.94 40.54 -4.99
CA LEU A 717 67.88 40.58 -6.46
C LEU A 717 66.88 39.58 -7.06
N GLU A 718 66.80 38.33 -6.58
CA GLU A 718 65.81 37.36 -7.09
C GLU A 718 64.39 37.66 -6.59
N LYS A 719 64.20 38.12 -5.35
CA LYS A 719 62.87 38.47 -4.80
C LYS A 719 62.19 39.65 -5.51
N ALA A 720 62.95 40.53 -6.16
CA ALA A 720 62.39 41.65 -6.90
C ALA A 720 61.70 41.20 -8.20
N GLU A 721 62.29 40.26 -8.95
CA GLU A 721 61.68 39.73 -10.19
C GLU A 721 60.42 38.89 -9.94
N TYR A 722 60.33 38.19 -8.80
CA TYR A 722 59.12 37.43 -8.44
C TYR A 722 57.95 38.36 -8.05
N LEU A 723 58.23 39.47 -7.35
CA LEU A 723 57.21 40.45 -6.98
C LEU A 723 56.71 41.26 -8.19
N ASP A 724 57.58 41.55 -9.16
CA ASP A 724 57.22 42.27 -10.38
C ASP A 724 56.36 41.39 -11.32
N ARG A 725 56.72 40.10 -11.48
CA ARG A 725 55.92 39.13 -12.25
C ARG A 725 54.54 38.88 -11.67
N ASP A 726 54.41 38.81 -10.34
CA ASP A 726 53.11 38.66 -9.68
C ASP A 726 52.25 39.93 -9.85
N ALA A 727 52.85 41.12 -9.83
CA ALA A 727 52.17 42.40 -10.06
C ALA A 727 51.65 42.54 -11.51
N ASP A 728 52.47 42.17 -12.50
CA ASP A 728 52.08 42.18 -13.92
C ASP A 728 50.95 41.17 -14.20
N LEU A 729 51.04 39.98 -13.62
CA LEU A 729 50.00 38.95 -13.74
C LEU A 729 48.69 39.38 -13.04
N LEU A 730 48.79 40.02 -11.87
CA LEU A 730 47.65 40.61 -11.17
C LEU A 730 46.97 41.67 -12.02
N ASN A 731 47.75 42.54 -12.67
CA ASN A 731 47.22 43.53 -13.61
C ASN A 731 46.50 42.86 -14.78
N GLU A 732 47.06 41.79 -15.35
CA GLU A 732 46.45 41.02 -16.45
C GLU A 732 45.09 40.42 -16.03
N ILE A 733 45.02 39.71 -14.90
CA ILE A 733 43.80 39.00 -14.46
C ILE A 733 42.76 39.92 -13.79
N GLN A 734 43.11 41.17 -13.47
CA GLN A 734 42.21 42.20 -12.90
C GLN A 734 41.83 43.29 -13.91
N THR A 735 42.07 43.08 -15.20
CA THR A 735 41.59 43.97 -16.28
C THR A 735 40.07 43.81 -16.47
N TYR A 736 39.28 44.56 -15.71
CA TYR A 736 37.81 44.46 -15.75
C TYR A 736 37.12 45.30 -16.85
N GLU A 737 37.83 46.26 -17.48
CA GLU A 737 37.27 47.21 -18.45
C GLU A 737 36.52 46.55 -19.63
N PRO A 738 37.05 45.47 -20.27
CA PRO A 738 36.33 44.80 -21.36
C PRO A 738 34.99 44.22 -20.91
N TYR A 739 34.90 43.73 -19.68
CA TYR A 739 33.69 43.14 -19.13
C TYR A 739 32.67 44.20 -18.72
N ILE A 740 33.11 45.39 -18.29
CA ILE A 740 32.23 46.54 -18.05
C ILE A 740 31.58 46.99 -19.37
N MET A 741 32.34 47.01 -20.47
CA MET A 741 31.81 47.32 -21.80
C MET A 741 30.79 46.28 -22.27
N ILE A 742 31.10 44.99 -22.13
CA ILE A 742 30.15 43.90 -22.43
C ILE A 742 28.85 44.07 -21.62
N CYS A 743 28.94 44.41 -20.34
CA CYS A 743 27.76 44.63 -19.50
C CYS A 743 26.89 45.80 -20.00
N LYS A 744 27.51 46.94 -20.34
CA LYS A 744 26.80 48.10 -20.90
C LYS A 744 26.09 47.77 -22.21
N GLU A 745 26.77 47.07 -23.11
CA GLU A 745 26.21 46.62 -24.39
C GLU A 745 25.05 45.63 -24.19
N THR A 746 25.21 44.67 -23.28
CA THR A 746 24.18 43.67 -22.98
C THR A 746 22.95 44.30 -22.31
N MET A 747 23.15 45.26 -21.40
CA MET A 747 22.06 46.03 -20.80
C MET A 747 21.28 46.85 -21.83
N HIS A 748 21.98 47.49 -22.78
CA HIS A 748 21.36 48.23 -23.87
C HIS A 748 20.54 47.30 -24.78
N ALA A 749 21.09 46.13 -25.13
CA ALA A 749 20.38 45.11 -25.90
C ALA A 749 19.13 44.58 -25.17
N ASN A 750 19.22 44.32 -23.86
CA ASN A 750 18.09 43.89 -23.04
C ASN A 750 17.00 44.97 -22.89
N GLN A 751 17.38 46.25 -22.80
CA GLN A 751 16.43 47.36 -22.80
C GLN A 751 15.67 47.45 -24.13
N ILE A 752 16.37 47.30 -25.26
CA ILE A 752 15.76 47.24 -26.59
C ILE A 752 14.81 46.05 -26.70
N ASN A 753 15.22 44.86 -26.28
CA ASN A 753 14.37 43.66 -26.29
C ASN A 753 13.12 43.84 -25.42
N LYS A 754 13.25 44.46 -24.24
CA LYS A 754 12.12 44.77 -23.37
C LYS A 754 11.16 45.76 -24.03
N LEU A 755 11.68 46.81 -24.67
CA LEU A 755 10.87 47.76 -25.45
C LEU A 755 10.13 47.04 -26.59
N ILE A 756 10.81 46.21 -27.37
CA ILE A 756 10.20 45.43 -28.46
C ILE A 756 9.11 44.50 -27.91
N THR A 757 9.38 43.78 -26.83
CA THR A 757 8.42 42.81 -26.25
C THR A 757 7.20 43.52 -25.67
N THR A 758 7.41 44.66 -24.98
CA THR A 758 6.31 45.45 -24.39
C THR A 758 5.46 46.09 -25.49
N THR A 759 6.10 46.64 -26.53
CA THR A 759 5.40 47.20 -27.70
C THR A 759 4.68 46.10 -28.47
N GLY A 760 5.28 44.92 -28.60
CA GLY A 760 4.68 43.73 -29.21
C GLY A 760 3.47 43.21 -28.44
N GLN A 761 3.54 43.14 -27.10
CA GLN A 761 2.40 42.81 -26.23
C GLN A 761 1.30 43.87 -26.30
N GLN A 762 1.66 45.16 -26.29
CA GLN A 762 0.69 46.25 -26.46
C GLN A 762 0.01 46.19 -27.82
N LEU A 763 0.74 45.88 -28.90
CA LEU A 763 0.18 45.65 -30.23
C LEU A 763 -0.73 44.41 -30.25
N LEU A 764 -0.33 43.30 -29.61
CA LEU A 764 -1.16 42.09 -29.51
C LEU A 764 -2.48 42.37 -28.78
N CYS A 765 -2.42 43.08 -27.64
CA CYS A 765 -3.61 43.50 -26.89
C CYS A 765 -4.46 44.51 -27.66
N SER A 766 -3.85 45.38 -28.47
CA SER A 766 -4.58 46.35 -29.31
C SER A 766 -5.22 45.70 -30.54
N LEU A 767 -4.67 44.57 -31.00
CA LEU A 767 -5.15 43.82 -32.17
C LEU A 767 -6.18 42.74 -31.80
N ASN A 768 -6.54 42.56 -30.53
CA ASN A 768 -7.56 41.59 -30.06
C ASN A 768 -7.33 40.16 -30.60
N LEU A 769 -6.08 39.69 -30.59
CA LEU A 769 -5.72 38.28 -30.83
C LEU A 769 -5.49 37.54 -29.51
#